data_AF-A0A3B8NKE6-F1
#
_entry.id   AF-A0A3B8NKE6-F1
#
_cell.length_a   1.000
_cell.length_b   1.000
_cell.length_c   1.000
_cell.angle_alpha   90.00
_cell.angle_beta   90.00
_cell.angle_gamma   90.00
#
_symmetry.space_group_name_H-M   'P 1'
#
loop_
_entity.id
_entity.type
_entity.pdbx_description
1 polymer ?
#
loop_
_entity_poly.entity_id
_entity_poly.type
_entity_poly.pdbx_seq_one_letter_code
_entity_poly.pdbx_strand_id
1 'polypeptide(L)'
;WGHDLISAFRRLHRTGHIEVITTAATHGYLPLMVTEEARKAQIAISVESFEKWFGFSPKGFWLPECGYKPGIEKILGEFGIKYFIVETHGILHASPPPKDGVYAPLLTSSGVAAFGRDPDSSRQVWSSREGYPGDFCYREFYRDIGYELDYDYLAPYLPGDGVRVDTGFKYYRITGPGEEKQYYDPHLAMEKVRVHAGHFLFAREKQIEHLSSHLSPKKPIIVAPYDAELFGHWWFEGPLWLGELIRRIPLQQTFSLTTPSDYLEEARNKGWQLQQAELPESSWGLGGYHEVWLGPANDWIYRHLHLAEKRMVELAKSYPDSYGLQRRALNQAARELLLAQSSDWAFIMHAGTVVEYARQRVNDHLGRFTLLYHQIRNNDLDQEMLEFIEWLDPIFPCLDYRVYADKIKKSAKNEVLVPRSSKGRVLVLTWEFPPRSIGGLSRHVAGLTQALAEAGEAVDVIAPWVPGAPTFSQNGLLRVHRVRVDAEDIHDFLDWVFHFNTVLAAYGGELLREEPEINLIHAHDWLVAYAAVSLKQNHRIPLVVTIHATEYGRNRGIFTPLQERIHHLEWWLTYEAWRVICCSQFMKEELRKIFQVPEDKIDVIPNGIDAERFQKKGSLPEELRRMLAPEGEKLVFFIGRLVPEKGVQTLIEAVPQVISDFPKTRFIIGGRGSYSQELQGLARRLGVENYVVFLGYLDDHLRDQLYQEAALAVFPSFYEPFGIVALEAMAAGTPVVVSDVGGFREIVTNGVNGWRVPPGDSTALAAVVKQVLGSEEVAHQVGEQGRRCALEYRWSEIALKTMQVYQQVRQEASKSEWVLRRDFKRPEEASFFGLRHHTTCQKEFGEKNKVLHKEGDDQEY
;
A
#
# COMPACT_ATOMS: atom_id res chain seq x y z
N TRP A 1 -0.44 13.94 -7.90
CA TRP A 1 -0.06 12.92 -6.90
C TRP A 1 -1.26 12.16 -6.31
N GLY A 2 -2.50 12.27 -6.84
CA GLY A 2 -3.65 11.51 -6.30
C GLY A 2 -3.90 11.70 -4.80
N HIS A 3 -3.61 12.90 -4.28
CA HIS A 3 -3.64 13.27 -2.85
C HIS A 3 -2.67 12.46 -1.94
N ASP A 4 -1.68 11.79 -2.52
CA ASP A 4 -0.61 11.07 -1.80
C ASP A 4 0.73 11.82 -1.87
N LEU A 5 0.93 12.74 -0.93
CA LEU A 5 2.18 13.49 -0.81
C LEU A 5 3.35 12.62 -0.31
N ILE A 6 3.07 11.58 0.49
CA ILE A 6 4.12 10.70 1.04
C ILE A 6 4.86 10.00 -0.09
N SER A 7 4.14 9.45 -1.07
CA SER A 7 4.75 8.82 -2.25
C SER A 7 5.56 9.81 -3.09
N ALA A 8 5.12 11.06 -3.20
CA ALA A 8 5.86 12.11 -3.90
C ALA A 8 7.22 12.39 -3.22
N PHE A 9 7.21 12.63 -1.90
CA PHE A 9 8.43 12.87 -1.12
C PHE A 9 9.36 11.65 -1.08
N ARG A 10 8.79 10.44 -0.95
CA ARG A 10 9.54 9.19 -1.01
C ARG A 10 10.32 9.05 -2.32
N ARG A 11 9.69 9.38 -3.44
CA ARG A 11 10.35 9.33 -4.75
C ARG A 11 11.45 10.38 -4.87
N LEU A 12 11.21 11.61 -4.42
CA LEU A 12 12.25 12.66 -4.42
C LEU A 12 13.45 12.26 -3.54
N HIS A 13 13.20 11.59 -2.41
CA HIS A 13 14.24 11.04 -1.57
C HIS A 13 15.07 9.96 -2.28
N ARG A 14 14.39 8.95 -2.82
CA ARG A 14 15.03 7.81 -3.50
C ARG A 14 15.81 8.22 -4.75
N THR A 15 15.43 9.33 -5.39
CA THR A 15 16.14 9.89 -6.55
C THR A 15 17.28 10.84 -6.14
N GLY A 16 17.53 11.03 -4.84
CA GLY A 16 18.63 11.84 -4.32
C GLY A 16 18.40 13.35 -4.39
N HIS A 17 17.18 13.82 -4.65
CA HIS A 17 16.89 15.25 -4.74
C HIS A 17 16.67 15.89 -3.36
N ILE A 18 16.19 15.11 -2.38
CA ILE A 18 15.95 15.57 -1.01
C ILE A 18 16.37 14.48 0.00
N GLU A 19 16.66 14.89 1.23
CA GLU A 19 16.66 13.98 2.38
C GLU A 19 15.38 14.21 3.20
N VAL A 20 14.59 13.16 3.41
CA VAL A 20 13.42 13.22 4.30
C VAL A 20 13.85 12.68 5.66
N ILE A 21 13.60 13.46 6.71
CA ILE A 21 13.88 13.12 8.11
C ILE A 21 12.58 12.96 8.90
N THR A 22 12.67 12.44 10.12
CA THR A 22 11.51 12.32 11.02
C THR A 22 11.61 13.29 12.21
N THR A 23 10.57 13.34 13.05
CA THR A 23 10.50 14.13 14.30
C THR A 23 9.93 13.27 15.45
N ALA A 24 9.63 13.81 16.62
CA ALA A 24 8.87 13.09 17.65
C ALA A 24 7.44 12.80 17.16
N ALA A 25 6.85 11.66 17.54
CA ALA A 25 5.58 11.15 17.02
C ALA A 25 4.48 12.23 16.93
N THR A 26 4.26 12.99 18.00
CA THR A 26 3.26 14.08 18.03
C THR A 26 3.92 15.45 18.22
N HIS A 27 5.17 15.59 17.78
CA HIS A 27 5.97 16.80 18.02
C HIS A 27 6.05 17.15 19.53
N GLY A 28 6.08 16.13 20.40
CA GLY A 28 6.09 16.38 21.85
C GLY A 28 7.42 16.95 22.35
N TYR A 29 7.37 17.95 23.23
CA TYR A 29 8.55 18.68 23.70
C TYR A 29 9.42 17.83 24.64
N LEU A 30 10.37 17.09 24.05
CA LEU A 30 11.18 16.07 24.71
C LEU A 30 11.94 16.54 25.97
N PRO A 31 12.45 17.78 26.08
CA PRO A 31 13.15 18.23 27.28
C PRO A 31 12.29 18.20 28.56
N LEU A 32 10.98 18.41 28.45
CA LEU A 32 10.09 18.55 29.62
C LEU A 32 9.34 17.27 30.01
N MET A 33 9.44 16.20 29.20
CA MET A 33 8.99 14.86 29.60
C MET A 33 9.85 14.39 30.77
N VAL A 34 9.27 13.71 31.76
CA VAL A 34 10.01 13.28 32.96
C VAL A 34 10.50 11.84 32.82
N THR A 35 9.68 10.94 32.28
CA THR A 35 10.10 9.54 32.09
C THR A 35 10.97 9.38 30.84
N GLU A 36 11.93 8.46 30.89
CA GLU A 36 12.74 8.11 29.71
C GLU A 36 11.88 7.34 28.71
N GLU A 37 10.96 6.52 29.20
CA GLU A 37 10.02 5.73 28.41
C GLU A 37 9.10 6.60 27.55
N ALA A 38 8.65 7.77 28.03
CA ALA A 38 7.86 8.69 27.22
C ALA A 38 8.69 9.32 26.08
N ARG A 39 9.93 9.74 26.37
CA ARG A 39 10.86 10.23 25.32
C ARG A 39 11.15 9.14 24.30
N LYS A 40 11.41 7.92 24.76
CA LYS A 40 11.61 6.73 23.93
C LYS A 40 10.39 6.43 23.07
N ALA A 41 9.19 6.47 23.63
CA ALA A 41 7.96 6.24 22.88
C ALA A 41 7.77 7.24 21.74
N GLN A 42 7.98 8.54 22.01
CA GLN A 42 7.90 9.59 21.00
C GLN A 42 8.87 9.37 19.82
N ILE A 43 10.09 8.93 20.10
CA ILE A 43 11.10 8.65 19.07
C ILE A 43 10.80 7.33 18.35
N ALA A 44 10.57 6.25 19.10
CA ALA A 44 10.37 4.90 18.56
C ALA A 44 9.16 4.82 17.63
N ILE A 45 8.01 5.34 18.07
CA ILE A 45 6.75 5.29 17.31
C ILE A 45 6.90 6.11 16.03
N SER A 46 7.63 7.22 16.08
CA SER A 46 7.91 8.02 14.91
C SER A 46 8.82 7.31 13.92
N VAL A 47 9.91 6.69 14.37
CA VAL A 47 10.82 5.93 13.50
C VAL A 47 10.08 4.76 12.84
N GLU A 48 9.29 4.00 13.61
CA GLU A 48 8.48 2.90 13.08
C GLU A 48 7.43 3.40 12.07
N SER A 49 6.75 4.50 12.39
CA SER A 49 5.77 5.11 11.48
C SER A 49 6.43 5.63 10.21
N PHE A 50 7.60 6.27 10.32
CA PHE A 50 8.38 6.75 9.20
C PHE A 50 8.77 5.59 8.28
N GLU A 51 9.33 4.52 8.84
CA GLU A 51 9.71 3.32 8.08
C GLU A 51 8.51 2.69 7.38
N LYS A 52 7.38 2.61 8.06
CA LYS A 52 6.13 2.09 7.47
C LYS A 52 5.66 2.93 6.27
N TRP A 53 5.70 4.25 6.39
CA TRP A 53 5.17 5.14 5.35
C TRP A 53 6.16 5.42 4.23
N PHE A 54 7.45 5.51 4.50
CA PHE A 54 8.49 5.84 3.52
C PHE A 54 9.27 4.63 3.00
N GLY A 55 9.25 3.50 3.70
CA GLY A 55 9.93 2.26 3.29
C GLY A 55 11.45 2.28 3.48
N PHE A 56 11.98 3.19 4.30
CA PHE A 56 13.39 3.25 4.70
C PHE A 56 13.53 3.90 6.08
N SER A 57 14.63 3.64 6.79
CA SER A 57 14.90 4.22 8.11
C SER A 57 15.35 5.67 8.00
N PRO A 58 14.85 6.58 8.87
CA PRO A 58 15.30 7.97 8.88
C PRO A 58 16.74 8.05 9.41
N LYS A 59 17.61 8.77 8.70
CA LYS A 59 18.99 9.05 9.17
C LYS A 59 19.07 10.31 10.01
N GLY A 60 18.22 11.29 9.75
CA GLY A 60 18.11 12.53 10.51
C GLY A 60 16.88 12.59 11.39
N PHE A 61 16.96 13.43 12.42
CA PHE A 61 15.85 13.70 13.33
C PHE A 61 15.72 15.20 13.60
N TRP A 62 14.54 15.76 13.34
CA TRP A 62 14.16 17.08 13.78
C TRP A 62 13.70 16.99 15.23
N LEU A 63 14.47 17.52 16.17
CA LEU A 63 14.00 17.65 17.55
C LEU A 63 12.85 18.66 17.55
N PRO A 64 11.68 18.34 18.15
CA PRO A 64 10.60 19.31 18.29
C PRO A 64 11.16 20.60 18.86
N GLU A 65 11.03 21.66 18.06
CA GLU A 65 11.47 23.01 18.42
C GLU A 65 12.98 23.19 18.64
N CYS A 66 13.79 22.32 18.02
CA CYS A 66 15.20 22.15 18.36
C CYS A 66 15.44 21.95 19.87
N GLY A 67 14.41 21.49 20.60
CA GLY A 67 14.39 21.31 22.04
C GLY A 67 15.29 20.15 22.42
N TYR A 68 16.48 20.48 22.92
CA TYR A 68 17.50 19.53 23.30
C TYR A 68 17.77 19.61 24.81
N LYS A 69 17.99 18.44 25.40
CA LYS A 69 18.66 18.27 26.68
C LYS A 69 19.64 17.10 26.62
N PRO A 70 20.75 17.13 27.39
CA PRO A 70 21.67 16.01 27.47
C PRO A 70 20.96 14.68 27.77
N GLY A 71 21.35 13.64 27.03
CA GLY A 71 20.77 12.30 27.10
C GLY A 71 19.79 11.98 25.96
N ILE A 72 19.19 12.96 25.29
CA ILE A 72 18.30 12.71 24.14
C ILE A 72 19.06 12.05 22.99
N GLU A 73 20.31 12.47 22.75
CA GLU A 73 21.21 11.93 21.73
C GLU A 73 21.50 10.43 21.89
N LYS A 74 21.43 9.92 23.12
CA LYS A 74 21.56 8.48 23.39
C LYS A 74 20.35 7.72 22.87
N ILE A 75 19.16 8.23 23.17
CA ILE A 75 17.91 7.64 22.70
C ILE A 75 17.85 7.69 21.18
N LEU A 76 18.19 8.82 20.55
CA LEU A 76 18.28 8.93 19.10
C LEU A 76 19.22 7.88 18.49
N GLY A 77 20.40 7.69 19.10
CA GLY A 77 21.37 6.68 18.67
C GLY A 77 20.86 5.25 18.76
N GLU A 78 20.08 4.92 19.80
CA GLU A 78 19.43 3.59 19.96
C GLU A 78 18.52 3.24 18.77
N PHE A 79 17.87 4.24 18.18
CA PHE A 79 16.97 4.08 17.02
C PHE A 79 17.65 4.36 15.67
N GLY A 80 18.99 4.37 15.62
CA GLY A 80 19.74 4.43 14.38
C GLY A 80 19.90 5.82 13.76
N ILE A 81 19.35 6.87 14.39
CA ILE A 81 19.52 8.27 13.98
C ILE A 81 21.00 8.64 13.98
N LYS A 82 21.43 9.31 12.92
CA LYS A 82 22.82 9.73 12.68
C LYS A 82 23.05 11.19 12.98
N TYR A 83 22.02 12.03 12.85
CA TYR A 83 22.13 13.44 13.16
C TYR A 83 20.82 14.08 13.60
N PHE A 84 20.94 15.23 14.23
CA PHE A 84 19.84 16.15 14.54
C PHE A 84 20.29 17.60 14.37
N ILE A 85 19.32 18.52 14.41
CA ILE A 85 19.54 19.97 14.27
C ILE A 85 19.28 20.64 15.63
N VAL A 86 20.11 21.62 15.98
CA VAL A 86 20.00 22.44 17.19
C VAL A 86 20.14 23.94 16.87
N GLU A 87 19.69 24.78 17.79
CA GLU A 87 19.90 26.23 17.70
C GLU A 87 21.39 26.59 17.80
N THR A 88 21.75 27.74 17.21
CA THR A 88 23.10 28.32 17.17
C THR A 88 23.83 28.23 18.50
N HIS A 89 23.20 28.70 19.60
CA HIS A 89 23.83 28.73 20.92
C HIS A 89 24.02 27.33 21.52
N GLY A 90 23.22 26.34 21.11
CA GLY A 90 23.40 24.94 21.50
C GLY A 90 24.72 24.35 21.00
N ILE A 91 25.23 24.83 19.86
CA ILE A 91 26.59 24.50 19.40
C ILE A 91 27.63 25.41 20.06
N LEU A 92 27.43 26.73 20.04
CA LEU A 92 28.44 27.69 20.50
C LEU A 92 28.79 27.55 21.99
N HIS A 93 27.87 27.06 22.81
CA HIS A 93 28.07 26.84 24.24
C HIS A 93 28.41 25.38 24.59
N ALA A 94 28.74 24.54 23.60
CA ALA A 94 29.17 23.17 23.83
C ALA A 94 30.49 23.08 24.61
N SER A 95 30.73 21.94 25.27
CA SER A 95 31.94 21.66 26.04
C SER A 95 32.68 20.43 25.48
N PRO A 96 33.93 20.57 25.00
CA PRO A 96 34.68 21.82 24.86
C PRO A 96 34.09 22.75 23.78
N PRO A 97 34.39 24.07 23.82
CA PRO A 97 33.89 25.03 22.84
C PRO A 97 34.17 24.60 21.39
N PRO A 98 33.23 24.80 20.44
CA PRO A 98 33.40 24.38 19.06
C PRO A 98 34.51 25.20 18.37
N LYS A 99 35.47 24.51 17.74
CA LYS A 99 36.54 25.14 16.96
C LYS A 99 36.03 25.79 15.67
N ASP A 100 35.06 25.13 15.05
CA ASP A 100 34.55 25.46 13.71
C ASP A 100 33.20 26.21 13.77
N GLY A 101 32.80 26.68 14.96
CA GLY A 101 31.50 27.31 15.20
C GLY A 101 30.33 26.38 14.82
N VAL A 102 29.28 26.95 14.20
CA VAL A 102 28.14 26.19 13.64
C VAL A 102 28.41 25.61 12.25
N TYR A 103 29.60 25.85 11.69
CA TYR A 103 29.92 25.57 10.29
C TYR A 103 30.54 24.20 10.05
N ALA A 104 30.63 23.38 11.11
CA ALA A 104 30.86 21.94 11.04
C ALA A 104 30.08 21.26 12.19
N PRO A 105 29.54 20.06 11.99
CA PRO A 105 28.79 19.38 13.04
C PRO A 105 29.68 18.93 14.19
N LEU A 106 29.11 18.93 15.40
CA LEU A 106 29.71 18.32 16.59
C LEU A 106 29.26 16.87 16.72
N LEU A 107 30.15 15.99 17.19
CA LEU A 107 29.83 14.61 17.49
C LEU A 107 29.55 14.48 19.00
N THR A 108 28.34 14.07 19.36
CA THR A 108 28.01 13.81 20.76
C THR A 108 28.72 12.55 21.28
N SER A 109 28.70 12.32 22.60
CA SER A 109 29.27 11.10 23.20
C SER A 109 28.58 9.80 22.74
N SER A 110 27.35 9.86 22.24
CA SER A 110 26.66 8.71 21.63
C SER A 110 27.04 8.48 20.15
N GLY A 111 27.83 9.37 19.55
CA GLY A 111 28.19 9.30 18.13
C GLY A 111 27.12 9.85 17.17
N VAL A 112 26.06 10.48 17.68
CA VAL A 112 25.08 11.20 16.86
C VAL A 112 25.58 12.63 16.62
N ALA A 113 25.54 13.08 15.37
CA ALA A 113 26.03 14.41 14.99
C ALA A 113 24.98 15.51 15.22
N ALA A 114 25.40 16.66 15.75
CA ALA A 114 24.56 17.83 15.92
C ALA A 114 24.97 18.93 14.94
N PHE A 115 24.01 19.36 14.12
CA PHE A 115 24.16 20.48 13.19
C PHE A 115 23.58 21.75 13.80
N GLY A 116 24.36 22.83 13.78
CA GLY A 116 23.92 24.14 14.27
C GLY A 116 23.24 24.96 13.18
N ARG A 117 22.12 25.59 13.52
CA ARG A 117 21.51 26.63 12.69
C ARG A 117 22.48 27.78 12.43
N ASP A 118 22.52 28.26 11.18
CA ASP A 118 23.29 29.45 10.81
C ASP A 118 22.50 30.74 11.11
N PRO A 119 23.05 31.68 11.91
CA PRO A 119 22.36 32.90 12.28
C PRO A 119 22.16 33.88 11.13
N ASP A 120 23.08 33.90 10.15
CA ASP A 120 23.06 34.88 9.06
C ASP A 120 21.97 34.57 8.02
N SER A 121 21.88 33.32 7.57
CA SER A 121 20.80 32.85 6.68
C SER A 121 19.43 32.96 7.32
N SER A 122 19.37 32.75 8.62
CA SER A 122 18.15 32.92 9.42
C SER A 122 17.65 34.36 9.43
N ARG A 123 18.53 35.31 9.72
CA ARG A 123 18.19 36.74 9.75
C ARG A 123 17.67 37.24 8.41
N GLN A 124 18.29 36.82 7.31
CA GLN A 124 17.95 37.28 5.95
C GLN A 124 16.57 36.80 5.45
N VAL A 125 16.05 35.70 5.97
CA VAL A 125 14.78 35.12 5.51
C VAL A 125 13.68 35.30 6.55
N TRP A 126 13.98 35.07 7.83
CA TRP A 126 12.98 35.01 8.90
C TRP A 126 12.71 36.37 9.59
N SER A 127 13.54 37.38 9.37
CA SER A 127 13.34 38.69 10.00
C SER A 127 12.07 39.37 9.47
N SER A 128 11.13 39.70 10.36
CA SER A 128 9.93 40.47 10.00
C SER A 128 10.23 41.92 9.59
N ARG A 129 11.45 42.41 9.84
CA ARG A 129 11.89 43.77 9.50
C ARG A 129 12.88 43.83 8.35
N GLU A 130 13.75 42.83 8.24
CA GLU A 130 14.89 42.82 7.31
C GLU A 130 14.86 41.62 6.35
N GLY A 131 13.90 40.70 6.53
CA GLY A 131 13.78 39.49 5.75
C GLY A 131 13.04 39.70 4.43
N TYR A 132 13.37 38.89 3.43
CA TYR A 132 12.74 38.96 2.11
C TYR A 132 11.21 38.92 2.11
N PRO A 133 10.53 38.09 2.94
CA PRO A 133 9.07 38.02 2.93
C PRO A 133 8.34 39.35 3.17
N GLY A 134 9.00 40.34 3.78
CA GLY A 134 8.41 41.66 4.05
C GLY A 134 8.48 42.66 2.89
N ASP A 135 9.03 42.29 1.72
CA ASP A 135 9.14 43.22 0.59
C ASP A 135 7.77 43.66 0.07
N PHE A 136 7.66 44.95 -0.23
CA PHE A 136 6.39 45.60 -0.58
C PHE A 136 5.75 45.07 -1.86
N CYS A 137 6.50 44.39 -2.72
CA CYS A 137 5.97 43.78 -3.94
C CYS A 137 5.34 42.40 -3.71
N TYR A 138 5.57 41.76 -2.55
CA TYR A 138 5.01 40.43 -2.26
C TYR A 138 3.56 40.49 -1.79
N ARG A 139 2.86 39.37 -1.97
CA ARG A 139 1.44 39.22 -1.63
C ARG A 139 1.22 39.45 -0.13
N GLU A 140 0.26 40.29 0.20
CA GLU A 140 -0.15 40.58 1.57
C GLU A 140 -0.93 39.39 2.15
N PHE A 141 -0.43 38.84 3.26
CA PHE A 141 -1.03 37.66 3.90
C PHE A 141 -2.36 38.00 4.58
N TYR A 142 -2.47 39.19 5.19
CA TYR A 142 -3.62 39.56 6.03
C TYR A 142 -4.80 40.20 5.27
N ARG A 143 -4.71 40.33 3.94
CA ARG A 143 -5.78 40.88 3.09
C ARG A 143 -6.40 39.76 2.25
N ASP A 144 -7.57 39.31 2.68
CA ASP A 144 -8.31 38.21 2.07
C ASP A 144 -9.74 38.66 1.78
N ILE A 145 -10.30 38.20 0.66
CA ILE A 145 -11.68 38.55 0.29
C ILE A 145 -12.70 38.11 1.35
N GLY A 146 -12.37 37.10 2.17
CA GLY A 146 -13.17 36.65 3.30
C GLY A 146 -13.54 37.75 4.30
N TYR A 147 -12.73 38.81 4.36
CA TYR A 147 -12.95 39.99 5.21
C TYR A 147 -13.39 41.23 4.45
N GLU A 148 -13.27 41.25 3.12
CA GLU A 148 -13.51 42.43 2.28
C GLU A 148 -14.84 42.41 1.53
N LEU A 149 -15.25 41.24 1.02
CA LEU A 149 -16.47 41.12 0.23
C LEU A 149 -17.72 41.03 1.11
N ASP A 150 -18.86 41.34 0.49
CA ASP A 150 -20.17 41.23 1.12
C ASP A 150 -20.40 39.82 1.67
N TYR A 151 -20.99 39.73 2.87
CA TYR A 151 -21.20 38.46 3.54
C TYR A 151 -22.15 37.56 2.75
N ASP A 152 -23.21 38.11 2.16
CA ASP A 152 -24.24 37.31 1.45
C ASP A 152 -23.65 36.61 0.21
N TYR A 153 -22.67 37.25 -0.43
CA TYR A 153 -21.92 36.64 -1.54
C TYR A 153 -21.02 35.49 -1.06
N LEU A 154 -20.39 35.65 0.10
CA LEU A 154 -19.44 34.67 0.65
C LEU A 154 -20.10 33.56 1.47
N ALA A 155 -21.33 33.77 1.95
CA ALA A 155 -22.02 32.88 2.88
C ALA A 155 -22.00 31.40 2.47
N PRO A 156 -22.14 31.02 1.18
CA PRO A 156 -22.06 29.62 0.75
C PRO A 156 -20.68 28.96 0.95
N TYR A 157 -19.63 29.75 1.15
CA TYR A 157 -18.24 29.31 1.22
C TYR A 157 -17.62 29.46 2.63
N LEU A 158 -18.37 30.02 3.59
CA LEU A 158 -17.92 30.24 4.95
C LEU A 158 -18.45 29.13 5.89
N PRO A 159 -17.83 28.91 7.08
CA PRO A 159 -18.20 27.84 8.02
C PRO A 159 -19.62 27.92 8.60
N GLY A 160 -20.42 28.93 8.26
CA GLY A 160 -21.73 29.24 8.86
C GLY A 160 -21.64 30.28 10.00
N ASP A 161 -22.79 30.63 10.58
CA ASP A 161 -22.93 31.41 11.82
C ASP A 161 -22.35 32.84 11.84
N GLY A 162 -22.18 33.48 10.68
CA GLY A 162 -21.68 34.86 10.61
C GLY A 162 -20.17 35.00 10.77
N VAL A 163 -19.44 33.89 10.84
CA VAL A 163 -17.99 33.87 11.05
C VAL A 163 -17.26 34.10 9.73
N ARG A 164 -16.38 35.12 9.69
CA ARG A 164 -15.48 35.38 8.56
C ARG A 164 -14.13 34.71 8.79
N VAL A 165 -13.65 34.01 7.75
CA VAL A 165 -12.35 33.33 7.71
C VAL A 165 -11.64 33.66 6.41
N ASP A 166 -10.32 33.44 6.37
CA ASP A 166 -9.55 33.47 5.13
C ASP A 166 -10.11 32.45 4.11
N THR A 167 -10.35 32.91 2.89
CA THR A 167 -10.76 32.07 1.75
C THR A 167 -9.55 31.56 0.96
N GLY A 168 -8.39 32.19 1.13
CA GLY A 168 -7.16 31.93 0.35
C GLY A 168 -7.00 32.83 -0.87
N PHE A 169 -8.03 33.58 -1.27
CA PHE A 169 -7.97 34.56 -2.35
C PHE A 169 -7.54 35.92 -1.82
N LYS A 170 -6.25 36.22 -2.01
CA LYS A 170 -5.57 37.42 -1.49
C LYS A 170 -5.01 38.23 -2.67
N TYR A 171 -5.58 39.40 -2.93
CA TYR A 171 -5.32 40.19 -4.16
C TYR A 171 -4.43 41.42 -3.98
N TYR A 172 -3.92 41.65 -2.77
CA TYR A 172 -3.13 42.82 -2.44
C TYR A 172 -1.66 42.46 -2.22
N ARG A 173 -0.77 43.43 -2.40
CA ARG A 173 0.64 43.35 -2.01
C ARG A 173 0.91 44.13 -0.73
N ILE A 174 2.00 43.80 -0.04
CA ILE A 174 2.36 44.41 1.25
C ILE A 174 2.42 45.94 1.17
N THR A 175 2.85 46.52 0.03
CA THR A 175 2.80 47.96 -0.31
C THR A 175 3.70 48.88 0.53
N GLY A 176 3.68 48.71 1.84
CA GLY A 176 4.33 49.53 2.84
C GLY A 176 3.71 49.26 4.23
N PRO A 177 4.15 49.98 5.27
CA PRO A 177 3.66 49.77 6.64
C PRO A 177 2.22 50.28 6.90
N GLY A 178 1.60 50.97 5.94
CA GLY A 178 0.24 51.51 6.08
C GLY A 178 -0.87 50.49 5.81
N GLU A 179 -2.11 50.88 6.14
CA GLU A 179 -3.34 50.08 5.90
C GLU A 179 -3.79 50.07 4.44
N GLU A 180 -3.49 51.14 3.68
CA GLU A 180 -3.79 51.20 2.26
C GLU A 180 -2.84 50.28 1.49
N LYS A 181 -3.40 49.21 0.92
CA LYS A 181 -2.67 48.24 0.12
C LYS A 181 -3.02 48.41 -1.36
N GLN A 182 -2.02 48.26 -2.21
CA GLN A 182 -2.18 48.21 -3.66
C GLN A 182 -2.37 46.77 -4.14
N TYR A 183 -2.91 46.60 -5.35
CA TYR A 183 -3.10 45.28 -5.95
C TYR A 183 -1.77 44.55 -6.16
N TYR A 184 -1.82 43.22 -6.00
CA TYR A 184 -0.71 42.32 -6.24
C TYR A 184 -0.39 42.25 -7.74
N ASP A 185 0.89 42.42 -8.08
CA ASP A 185 1.41 42.27 -9.43
C ASP A 185 2.41 41.10 -9.46
N PRO A 186 2.02 39.96 -10.07
CA PRO A 186 2.89 38.78 -10.16
C PRO A 186 4.22 39.03 -10.88
N HIS A 187 4.27 39.98 -11.82
CA HIS A 187 5.50 40.28 -12.56
C HIS A 187 6.52 41.00 -11.67
N LEU A 188 6.07 42.04 -10.93
CA LEU A 188 6.92 42.74 -9.97
C LEU A 188 7.39 41.81 -8.85
N ALA A 189 6.50 40.96 -8.34
CA ALA A 189 6.84 39.95 -7.35
C ALA A 189 7.92 38.98 -7.86
N MET A 190 7.82 38.52 -9.10
CA MET A 190 8.83 37.64 -9.71
C MET A 190 10.19 38.34 -9.93
N GLU A 191 10.20 39.62 -10.28
CA GLU A 191 11.45 40.40 -10.33
C GLU A 191 12.13 40.47 -8.96
N LYS A 192 11.34 40.69 -7.90
CA LYS A 192 11.86 40.67 -6.52
C LYS A 192 12.36 39.30 -6.09
N VAL A 193 11.66 38.22 -6.44
CA VAL A 193 12.15 36.85 -6.26
C VAL A 193 13.57 36.68 -6.82
N ARG A 194 13.80 37.14 -8.06
CA ARG A 194 15.12 37.04 -8.72
C ARG A 194 16.20 37.86 -8.02
N VAL A 195 15.86 39.05 -7.52
CA VAL A 195 16.78 39.92 -6.77
C VAL A 195 17.14 39.26 -5.44
N HIS A 196 16.15 38.81 -4.66
CA HIS A 196 16.36 38.19 -3.36
C HIS A 196 17.10 36.85 -3.44
N ALA A 197 16.81 36.02 -4.45
CA ALA A 197 17.56 34.79 -4.69
C ALA A 197 19.03 35.09 -5.04
N GLY A 198 19.28 36.11 -5.85
CA GLY A 198 20.64 36.57 -6.17
C GLY A 198 21.39 37.11 -4.96
N HIS A 199 20.72 37.92 -4.12
CA HIS A 199 21.31 38.46 -2.89
C HIS A 199 21.65 37.34 -1.89
N PHE A 200 20.76 36.38 -1.67
CA PHE A 200 21.03 35.25 -0.80
C PHE A 200 22.19 34.39 -1.32
N LEU A 201 22.22 34.11 -2.63
CA LEU A 201 23.31 33.37 -3.27
C LEU A 201 24.66 34.06 -3.03
N PHE A 202 24.75 35.35 -3.35
CA PHE A 202 25.97 36.14 -3.17
C PHE A 202 26.43 36.16 -1.70
N ALA A 203 25.51 36.34 -0.75
CA ALA A 203 25.84 36.32 0.68
C ALA A 203 26.41 34.97 1.12
N ARG A 204 25.83 33.85 0.66
CA ARG A 204 26.31 32.50 0.96
C ARG A 204 27.66 32.18 0.30
N GLU A 205 27.89 32.66 -0.93
CA GLU A 205 29.21 32.56 -1.58
C GLU A 205 30.30 33.24 -0.74
N LYS A 206 30.08 34.50 -0.35
CA LYS A 206 31.06 35.25 0.46
C LYS A 206 31.29 34.62 1.83
N GLN A 207 30.23 34.09 2.44
CA GLN A 207 30.34 33.37 3.71
C GLN A 207 31.19 32.09 3.56
N ILE A 208 30.94 31.27 2.54
CA ILE A 208 31.68 30.02 2.31
C ILE A 208 33.13 30.30 1.90
N GLU A 209 33.41 31.31 1.07
CA GLU A 209 34.77 31.74 0.72
C GLU A 209 35.57 32.10 1.98
N HIS A 210 34.97 32.91 2.86
CA HIS A 210 35.60 33.31 4.12
C HIS A 210 35.89 32.10 5.03
N LEU A 211 34.91 31.21 5.21
CA LEU A 211 35.04 30.04 6.08
C LEU A 211 36.03 29.00 5.54
N SER A 212 36.04 28.78 4.22
CA SER A 212 36.93 27.79 3.58
C SER A 212 38.41 28.11 3.78
N SER A 213 38.77 29.39 3.97
CA SER A 213 40.15 29.80 4.27
C SER A 213 40.63 29.35 5.67
N HIS A 214 39.73 29.04 6.59
CA HIS A 214 40.05 28.67 7.97
C HIS A 214 39.75 27.20 8.29
N LEU A 215 38.80 26.56 7.60
CA LEU A 215 38.33 25.19 7.91
C LEU A 215 39.04 24.07 7.11
N SER A 216 39.89 24.41 6.13
CA SER A 216 40.61 23.42 5.30
C SER A 216 41.43 22.43 6.16
N PRO A 217 41.34 21.11 5.92
CA PRO A 217 40.75 20.42 4.76
C PRO A 217 39.25 20.10 4.85
N LYS A 218 38.56 20.48 5.93
CA LYS A 218 37.09 20.33 6.05
C LYS A 218 36.39 21.38 5.20
N LYS A 219 35.25 21.01 4.61
CA LYS A 219 34.39 21.99 3.95
C LYS A 219 33.39 22.57 4.97
N PRO A 220 33.19 23.90 5.02
CA PRO A 220 32.12 24.48 5.81
C PRO A 220 30.76 23.99 5.31
N ILE A 221 29.81 23.80 6.23
CA ILE A 221 28.39 23.59 5.93
C ILE A 221 27.56 24.71 6.53
N ILE A 222 26.60 25.23 5.77
CA ILE A 222 25.62 26.22 6.26
C ILE A 222 24.28 25.51 6.35
N VAL A 223 23.73 25.42 7.56
CA VAL A 223 22.43 24.79 7.81
C VAL A 223 21.40 25.87 8.08
N ALA A 224 20.45 26.01 7.15
CA ALA A 224 19.41 27.04 7.16
C ALA A 224 18.02 26.39 7.30
N PRO A 225 17.61 26.01 8.52
CA PRO A 225 16.29 25.44 8.78
C PRO A 225 15.21 26.53 8.84
N TYR A 226 14.06 26.25 8.25
CA TYR A 226 12.88 27.12 8.24
C TYR A 226 11.62 26.26 8.31
N ASP A 227 10.53 26.79 8.87
CA ASP A 227 9.23 26.13 8.78
C ASP A 227 8.79 26.02 7.32
N ALA A 228 8.32 24.83 6.93
CA ALA A 228 7.94 24.56 5.55
C ALA A 228 6.81 25.49 5.07
N GLU A 229 5.86 25.82 5.96
CA GLU A 229 4.74 26.72 5.68
C GLU A 229 5.17 28.16 5.39
N LEU A 230 6.40 28.56 5.75
CA LEU A 230 6.92 29.84 5.30
C LEU A 230 6.83 29.94 3.78
N PHE A 231 7.16 28.86 3.07
CA PHE A 231 7.22 28.86 1.61
C PHE A 231 5.87 28.48 0.99
N GLY A 232 5.09 29.49 0.61
CA GLY A 232 3.87 29.35 -0.19
C GLY A 232 2.60 29.68 0.59
N HIS A 233 2.66 29.62 1.92
CA HIS A 233 1.57 30.04 2.79
C HIS A 233 1.82 31.46 3.34
N TRP A 234 2.74 31.61 4.30
CA TRP A 234 3.08 32.92 4.88
C TRP A 234 3.75 33.85 3.87
N TRP A 235 4.76 33.32 3.16
CA TRP A 235 5.40 34.00 2.04
C TRP A 235 5.01 33.29 0.74
N PHE A 236 4.04 33.86 0.04
CA PHE A 236 3.43 33.24 -1.14
C PHE A 236 4.44 32.90 -2.24
N GLU A 237 5.41 33.78 -2.46
CA GLU A 237 6.44 33.64 -3.48
C GLU A 237 7.62 32.76 -3.03
N GLY A 238 7.61 32.29 -1.79
CA GLY A 238 8.68 31.46 -1.22
C GLY A 238 9.09 30.24 -2.05
N PRO A 239 8.17 29.44 -2.62
CA PRO A 239 8.51 28.32 -3.48
C PRO A 239 9.17 28.77 -4.80
N LEU A 240 8.78 29.93 -5.33
CA LEU A 240 9.40 30.52 -6.53
C LEU A 240 10.83 30.97 -6.21
N TRP A 241 11.04 31.55 -5.04
CA TRP A 241 12.37 31.93 -4.55
C TRP A 241 13.28 30.72 -4.32
N LEU A 242 12.79 29.66 -3.67
CA LEU A 242 13.55 28.41 -3.54
C LEU A 242 13.91 27.82 -4.92
N GLY A 243 12.95 27.79 -5.84
CA GLY A 243 13.17 27.32 -7.20
C GLY A 243 14.22 28.14 -7.96
N GLU A 244 14.19 29.47 -7.83
CA GLU A 244 15.18 30.36 -8.44
C GLU A 244 16.57 30.16 -7.84
N LEU A 245 16.66 30.04 -6.51
CA LEU A 245 17.91 29.78 -5.80
C LEU A 245 18.54 28.45 -6.24
N ILE A 246 17.77 27.36 -6.22
CA ILE A 246 18.24 26.02 -6.60
C ILE A 246 18.72 25.98 -8.06
N ARG A 247 18.05 26.68 -8.97
CA ARG A 247 18.48 26.75 -10.39
C ARG A 247 19.76 27.55 -10.60
N ARG A 248 20.03 28.56 -9.76
CA ARG A 248 21.23 29.41 -9.88
C ARG A 248 22.46 28.84 -9.19
N ILE A 249 22.30 28.06 -8.13
CA ILE A 249 23.43 27.48 -7.38
C ILE A 249 24.42 26.72 -8.30
N PRO A 250 24.00 25.87 -9.26
CA PRO A 250 24.94 25.19 -10.16
C PRO A 250 25.72 26.11 -11.11
N LEU A 251 25.34 27.37 -11.26
CA LEU A 251 26.00 28.33 -12.15
C LEU A 251 27.24 28.98 -11.53
N GLN A 252 27.37 28.93 -10.20
CA GLN A 252 28.57 29.33 -9.47
C GLN A 252 29.43 28.11 -9.09
N GLN A 253 30.68 28.34 -8.70
CA GLN A 253 31.68 27.27 -8.43
C GLN A 253 32.17 27.20 -6.98
N THR A 254 31.65 28.06 -6.11
CA THR A 254 32.04 28.22 -4.70
C THR A 254 31.46 27.13 -3.81
N PHE A 255 30.18 26.74 -3.98
CA PHE A 255 29.54 25.73 -3.15
C PHE A 255 28.53 24.85 -3.89
N SER A 256 28.08 23.77 -3.24
CA SER A 256 27.02 22.90 -3.74
C SER A 256 25.99 22.64 -2.64
N LEU A 257 24.76 22.30 -3.04
CA LEU A 257 23.79 21.75 -2.10
C LEU A 257 24.20 20.33 -1.71
N THR A 258 23.96 19.98 -0.44
CA THR A 258 24.21 18.64 0.10
C THR A 258 23.18 18.34 1.18
N THR A 259 22.99 17.05 1.47
CA THR A 259 22.19 16.61 2.61
C THR A 259 23.10 16.40 3.82
N PRO A 260 22.62 16.53 5.08
CA PRO A 260 23.46 16.26 6.23
C PRO A 260 24.01 14.83 6.26
N SER A 261 23.24 13.84 5.77
CA SER A 261 23.74 12.47 5.63
C SER A 261 24.91 12.36 4.64
N ASP A 262 24.80 12.98 3.46
CA ASP A 262 25.87 12.96 2.45
C ASP A 262 27.11 13.70 2.96
N TYR A 263 26.93 14.80 3.70
CA TYR A 263 28.05 15.52 4.33
C TYR A 263 28.80 14.63 5.34
N LEU A 264 28.08 13.91 6.20
CA LEU A 264 28.71 12.98 7.16
C LEU A 264 29.40 11.81 6.46
N GLU A 265 28.86 11.34 5.34
CA GLU A 265 29.48 10.30 4.52
C GLU A 265 30.76 10.82 3.82
N GLU A 266 30.73 12.02 3.24
CA GLU A 266 31.92 12.68 2.69
C GLU A 266 32.99 12.87 3.77
N ALA A 267 32.60 13.35 4.95
CA ALA A 267 33.48 13.53 6.10
C ALA A 267 34.16 12.21 6.50
N ARG A 268 33.39 11.11 6.55
CA ARG A 268 33.93 9.77 6.84
C ARG A 268 34.90 9.30 5.75
N ASN A 269 34.51 9.41 4.48
CA ASN A 269 35.30 8.94 3.34
C ASN A 269 36.62 9.70 3.20
N LYS A 270 36.63 10.99 3.55
CA LYS A 270 37.82 11.84 3.53
C LYS A 270 38.60 11.86 4.85
N GLY A 271 38.15 11.13 5.87
CA GLY A 271 38.81 11.06 7.18
C GLY A 271 38.78 12.37 7.97
N TRP A 272 37.76 13.22 7.77
CA TRP A 272 37.59 14.45 8.56
C TRP A 272 37.31 14.12 10.02
N GLN A 273 38.12 14.66 10.93
CA GLN A 273 37.88 14.52 12.36
C GLN A 273 36.86 15.55 12.84
N LEU A 274 35.61 15.10 13.03
CA LEU A 274 34.57 15.90 13.67
C LEU A 274 34.88 16.05 15.16
N GLN A 275 34.68 17.25 15.71
CA GLN A 275 34.96 17.53 17.11
C GLN A 275 33.92 16.82 17.99
N GLN A 276 34.39 16.10 19.00
CA GLN A 276 33.51 15.59 20.04
C GLN A 276 33.21 16.68 21.07
N ALA A 277 31.95 16.84 21.46
CA ALA A 277 31.54 17.78 22.50
C ALA A 277 30.19 17.39 23.12
N GLU A 278 30.00 17.81 24.37
CA GLU A 278 28.73 17.75 25.09
C GLU A 278 27.97 19.06 24.85
N LEU A 279 26.70 18.95 24.45
CA LEU A 279 25.85 20.10 24.17
C LEU A 279 25.07 20.51 25.43
N PRO A 280 24.87 21.81 25.68
CA PRO A 280 23.96 22.29 26.72
C PRO A 280 22.49 22.18 26.30
N GLU A 281 21.56 22.37 27.23
CA GLU A 281 20.14 22.53 26.89
C GLU A 281 19.94 23.74 25.97
N SER A 282 19.06 23.57 24.98
CA SER A 282 18.76 24.62 24.00
C SER A 282 17.40 24.37 23.35
N SER A 283 16.81 25.42 22.78
CA SER A 283 15.75 25.35 21.78
C SER A 283 15.89 26.52 20.80
N TRP A 284 15.14 26.48 19.70
CA TRP A 284 15.06 27.62 18.78
C TRP A 284 13.93 28.61 19.13
N GLY A 285 13.29 28.44 20.30
CA GLY A 285 12.19 29.28 20.78
C GLY A 285 12.66 30.61 21.39
N LEU A 286 11.70 31.38 21.92
CA LEU A 286 11.99 32.64 22.62
C LEU A 286 12.99 32.42 23.76
N GLY A 287 14.04 33.22 23.82
CA GLY A 287 15.09 33.11 24.85
C GLY A 287 16.11 31.99 24.59
N GLY A 288 15.84 31.10 23.65
CA GLY A 288 16.72 29.97 23.30
C GLY A 288 16.59 28.77 24.23
N TYR A 289 15.67 28.75 25.20
CA TYR A 289 15.52 27.64 26.14
C TYR A 289 14.07 27.15 26.18
N HIS A 290 13.46 27.04 27.35
CA HIS A 290 12.19 26.33 27.51
C HIS A 290 10.99 27.27 27.73
N GLU A 291 11.19 28.59 27.72
CA GLU A 291 10.21 29.61 28.17
C GLU A 291 8.90 29.61 27.38
N VAL A 292 8.94 29.23 26.11
CA VAL A 292 7.74 29.09 25.27
C VAL A 292 6.87 27.94 25.78
N TRP A 293 7.47 26.81 26.15
CA TRP A 293 6.74 25.60 26.54
C TRP A 293 6.58 25.47 28.05
N LEU A 294 7.41 26.11 28.86
CA LEU A 294 7.34 26.13 30.31
C LEU A 294 7.30 27.58 30.81
N GLY A 295 6.09 28.09 30.96
CA GLY A 295 5.84 29.42 31.54
C GLY A 295 4.45 29.53 32.17
N PRO A 296 4.11 30.69 32.77
CA PRO A 296 2.85 30.85 33.51
C PRO A 296 1.57 30.59 32.72
N ALA A 297 1.63 30.64 31.38
CA ALA A 297 0.48 30.39 30.52
C ALA A 297 0.14 28.89 30.37
N ASN A 298 1.13 28.00 30.54
CA ASN A 298 1.03 26.59 30.20
C ASN A 298 1.61 25.62 31.24
N ASP A 299 2.28 26.11 32.29
CA ASP A 299 2.91 25.29 33.34
C ASP A 299 1.95 24.26 33.99
N TRP A 300 0.67 24.61 34.09
CA TRP A 300 -0.38 23.80 34.69
C TRP A 300 -0.56 22.44 34.01
N ILE A 301 -0.21 22.28 32.73
CA ILE A 301 -0.39 21.01 32.00
C ILE A 301 0.57 19.94 32.50
N TYR A 302 1.78 20.32 32.93
CA TYR A 302 2.87 19.36 33.13
C TYR A 302 2.62 18.41 34.28
N ARG A 303 2.00 18.85 35.38
CA ARG A 303 1.64 17.94 36.48
C ARG A 303 0.70 16.81 36.01
N HIS A 304 -0.15 17.09 35.02
CA HIS A 304 -1.08 16.11 34.46
C HIS A 304 -0.40 15.22 33.43
N LEU A 305 0.42 15.79 32.54
CA LEU A 305 1.23 15.03 31.59
C LEU A 305 2.18 14.06 32.32
N HIS A 306 2.90 14.54 33.34
CA HIS A 306 3.82 13.71 34.13
C HIS A 306 3.11 12.60 34.90
N LEU A 307 1.88 12.84 35.35
CA LEU A 307 1.06 11.78 35.96
C LEU A 307 0.63 10.75 34.93
N ALA A 308 0.18 11.18 33.75
CA ALA A 308 -0.21 10.31 32.66
C ALA A 308 0.97 9.48 32.13
N GLU A 309 2.16 10.09 31.99
CA GLU A 309 3.42 9.39 31.67
C GLU A 309 3.69 8.23 32.63
N LYS A 310 3.66 8.50 33.94
CA LYS A 310 3.89 7.49 34.98
C LYS A 310 2.84 6.38 34.93
N ARG A 311 1.57 6.74 34.73
CA ARG A 311 0.45 5.78 34.60
C ARG A 311 0.57 4.93 33.34
N MET A 312 1.01 5.49 32.22
CA MET A 312 1.19 4.73 30.99
C MET A 312 2.33 3.71 31.14
N VAL A 313 3.43 4.12 31.77
CA VAL A 313 4.52 3.20 32.15
C VAL A 313 4.03 2.11 33.10
N GLU A 314 3.22 2.46 34.11
CA GLU A 314 2.58 1.49 35.01
C GLU A 314 1.70 0.49 34.24
N LEU A 315 0.81 0.96 33.36
CA LEU A 315 -0.05 0.11 32.53
C LEU A 315 0.79 -0.83 31.66
N ALA A 316 1.80 -0.31 30.97
CA ALA A 316 2.64 -1.09 30.08
C ALA A 316 3.42 -2.19 30.83
N LYS A 317 3.92 -1.88 32.03
CA LYS A 317 4.63 -2.85 32.90
C LYS A 317 3.68 -3.86 33.55
N SER A 318 2.45 -3.46 33.87
CA SER A 318 1.45 -4.31 34.55
C SER A 318 0.79 -5.31 33.62
N TYR A 319 0.66 -4.98 32.33
CA TYR A 319 -0.01 -5.81 31.34
C TYR A 319 0.94 -6.12 30.17
N PRO A 320 2.00 -6.93 30.33
CA PRO A 320 2.97 -7.18 29.25
C PRO A 320 2.43 -8.09 28.11
N ASP A 321 1.44 -8.94 28.41
CA ASP A 321 0.94 -10.00 27.53
C ASP A 321 -0.55 -9.80 27.16
N SER A 322 -1.02 -8.55 27.06
CA SER A 322 -2.43 -8.25 26.75
C SER A 322 -2.82 -8.62 25.31
N TYR A 323 -4.09 -8.98 25.11
CA TYR A 323 -4.66 -9.31 23.80
C TYR A 323 -6.10 -8.78 23.66
N GLY A 324 -6.64 -8.83 22.45
CA GLY A 324 -8.03 -8.43 22.17
C GLY A 324 -8.35 -6.99 22.61
N LEU A 325 -9.47 -6.82 23.30
CA LEU A 325 -10.00 -5.51 23.73
C LEU A 325 -9.04 -4.77 24.67
N GLN A 326 -8.38 -5.48 25.59
CA GLN A 326 -7.45 -4.86 26.53
C GLN A 326 -6.22 -4.27 25.82
N ARG A 327 -5.67 -4.98 24.82
CA ARG A 327 -4.56 -4.47 24.00
C ARG A 327 -4.98 -3.24 23.20
N ARG A 328 -6.18 -3.26 22.63
CA ARG A 328 -6.75 -2.09 21.91
C ARG A 328 -6.85 -0.88 22.83
N ALA A 329 -7.42 -1.05 24.03
CA ALA A 329 -7.54 0.02 25.03
C ALA A 329 -6.17 0.56 25.48
N LEU A 330 -5.19 -0.32 25.72
CA LEU A 330 -3.83 0.08 26.07
C LEU A 330 -3.15 0.88 24.95
N ASN A 331 -3.32 0.45 23.69
CA ASN A 331 -2.84 1.19 22.52
C ASN A 331 -3.53 2.56 22.39
N GLN A 332 -4.84 2.63 22.60
CA GLN A 332 -5.56 3.90 22.55
C GLN A 332 -5.13 4.83 23.69
N ALA A 333 -4.96 4.33 24.91
CA ALA A 333 -4.41 5.12 26.02
C ALA A 333 -3.03 5.70 25.67
N ALA A 334 -2.15 4.90 25.04
CA ALA A 334 -0.86 5.42 24.57
C ALA A 334 -1.01 6.53 23.50
N ARG A 335 -1.99 6.44 22.59
CA ARG A 335 -2.30 7.52 21.62
C ARG A 335 -2.77 8.79 22.31
N GLU A 336 -3.69 8.68 23.27
CA GLU A 336 -4.19 9.84 24.03
C GLU A 336 -3.05 10.56 24.76
N LEU A 337 -2.12 9.81 25.37
CA LEU A 337 -0.94 10.41 26.00
C LEU A 337 -0.07 11.14 24.97
N LEU A 338 0.22 10.53 23.83
CA LEU A 338 1.02 11.18 22.77
C LEU A 338 0.35 12.46 22.28
N LEU A 339 -0.95 12.43 22.01
CA LEU A 339 -1.70 13.60 21.55
C LEU A 339 -1.72 14.72 22.61
N ALA A 340 -1.87 14.38 23.89
CA ALA A 340 -1.79 15.35 24.98
C ALA A 340 -0.38 15.98 25.11
N GLN A 341 0.67 15.27 24.69
CA GLN A 341 2.07 15.70 24.80
C GLN A 341 2.56 16.62 23.67
N SER A 342 1.77 16.88 22.63
CA SER A 342 2.16 17.78 21.53
C SER A 342 2.61 19.15 22.05
N SER A 343 3.76 19.64 21.54
CA SER A 343 4.30 20.96 21.94
C SER A 343 3.42 22.11 21.49
N ASP A 344 2.59 21.88 20.46
CA ASP A 344 1.70 22.88 19.85
C ASP A 344 0.73 23.46 20.87
N TRP A 345 0.26 22.65 21.83
CA TRP A 345 -0.66 23.13 22.86
C TRP A 345 -0.03 24.19 23.76
N ALA A 346 1.19 23.93 24.23
CA ALA A 346 1.91 24.88 25.07
C ALA A 346 2.33 26.12 24.26
N PHE A 347 2.70 25.94 22.99
CA PHE A 347 3.00 27.05 22.07
C PHE A 347 1.79 27.96 21.84
N ILE A 348 0.61 27.41 21.52
CA ILE A 348 -0.63 28.17 21.29
C ILE A 348 -1.03 28.93 22.56
N MET A 349 -0.91 28.32 23.75
CA MET A 349 -1.18 28.99 25.02
C MET A 349 -0.21 30.16 25.27
N HIS A 350 1.07 30.01 24.91
CA HIS A 350 2.06 31.07 25.03
C HIS A 350 1.82 32.21 24.02
N ALA A 351 1.54 31.86 22.77
CA ALA A 351 1.30 32.82 21.68
C ALA A 351 -0.03 33.60 21.86
N GLY A 352 -0.96 33.09 22.65
CA GLY A 352 -2.23 33.76 22.96
C GLY A 352 -3.24 33.76 21.81
N THR A 353 -3.12 32.84 20.84
CA THR A 353 -3.95 32.82 19.63
C THR A 353 -5.33 32.18 19.87
N VAL A 354 -5.40 30.85 20.00
CA VAL A 354 -6.63 30.07 20.25
C VAL A 354 -6.51 29.27 21.54
N VAL A 355 -6.28 29.99 22.65
CA VAL A 355 -5.94 29.40 23.96
C VAL A 355 -6.97 28.39 24.46
N GLU A 356 -8.27 28.69 24.35
CA GLU A 356 -9.32 27.78 24.82
C GLU A 356 -9.37 26.46 24.02
N TYR A 357 -9.07 26.52 22.72
CA TYR A 357 -8.94 25.31 21.90
C TYR A 357 -7.79 24.43 22.40
N ALA A 358 -6.61 25.01 22.63
CA ALA A 358 -5.46 24.26 23.15
C ALA A 358 -5.73 23.67 24.55
N ARG A 359 -6.39 24.44 25.43
CA ARG A 359 -6.81 23.95 26.76
C ARG A 359 -7.77 22.77 26.64
N GLN A 360 -8.77 22.89 25.77
CA GLN A 360 -9.73 21.82 25.54
C GLN A 360 -9.05 20.56 25.00
N ARG A 361 -8.16 20.68 24.00
CA ARG A 361 -7.41 19.53 23.44
C ARG A 361 -6.61 18.79 24.50
N VAL A 362 -5.85 19.50 25.34
CA VAL A 362 -5.09 18.89 26.44
C VAL A 362 -6.01 18.18 27.43
N ASN A 363 -7.11 18.84 27.84
CA ASN A 363 -8.06 18.28 28.78
C ASN A 363 -8.81 17.06 28.24
N ASP A 364 -9.22 17.10 26.96
CA ASP A 364 -9.95 16.01 26.31
C ASP A 364 -9.09 14.75 26.20
N HIS A 365 -7.85 14.88 25.70
CA HIS A 365 -6.93 13.75 25.59
C HIS A 365 -6.55 13.18 26.96
N LEU A 366 -6.25 14.04 27.95
CA LEU A 366 -5.98 13.58 29.32
C LEU A 366 -7.21 12.95 29.99
N GLY A 367 -8.41 13.44 29.67
CA GLY A 367 -9.69 12.90 30.12
C GLY A 367 -9.91 11.49 29.59
N ARG A 368 -9.77 11.30 28.27
CA ARG A 368 -9.87 10.00 27.59
C ARG A 368 -8.80 9.02 28.07
N PHE A 369 -7.56 9.48 28.20
CA PHE A 369 -6.47 8.70 28.81
C PHE A 369 -6.85 8.21 30.21
N THR A 370 -7.34 9.12 31.05
CA THR A 370 -7.68 8.80 32.45
C THR A 370 -8.86 7.84 32.53
N LEU A 371 -9.87 8.01 31.68
CA LEU A 371 -10.99 7.09 31.55
C LEU A 371 -10.50 5.68 31.20
N LEU A 372 -9.71 5.54 30.12
CA LEU A 372 -9.17 4.26 29.69
C LEU A 372 -8.26 3.64 30.76
N TYR A 373 -7.42 4.43 31.43
CA TYR A 373 -6.59 3.98 32.54
C TYR A 373 -7.43 3.32 33.64
N HIS A 374 -8.50 3.97 34.08
CA HIS A 374 -9.38 3.42 35.10
C HIS A 374 -10.11 2.17 34.60
N GLN A 375 -10.60 2.18 33.35
CA GLN A 375 -11.29 1.03 32.78
C GLN A 375 -10.41 -0.22 32.68
N ILE A 376 -9.15 -0.03 32.27
CA ILE A 376 -8.17 -1.11 32.19
C ILE A 376 -7.85 -1.66 33.58
N ARG A 377 -7.69 -0.78 34.58
CA ARG A 377 -7.33 -1.17 35.96
C ARG A 377 -8.47 -1.89 36.69
N ASN A 378 -9.71 -1.47 36.43
CA ASN A 378 -10.90 -2.04 37.05
C ASN A 378 -11.46 -3.23 36.27
N ASN A 379 -10.95 -3.50 35.07
CA ASN A 379 -11.40 -4.58 34.18
C ASN A 379 -12.89 -4.44 33.76
N ASP A 380 -13.32 -3.21 33.51
CA ASP A 380 -14.66 -2.78 33.11
C ASP A 380 -14.60 -1.98 31.78
N LEU A 381 -13.88 -2.53 30.80
CA LEU A 381 -13.73 -1.94 29.47
C LEU A 381 -15.07 -1.84 28.73
N ASP A 382 -15.41 -0.62 28.31
CA ASP A 382 -16.54 -0.34 27.44
C ASP A 382 -16.08 -0.37 25.98
N GLN A 383 -16.54 -1.36 25.23
CA GLN A 383 -16.14 -1.55 23.83
C GLN A 383 -16.67 -0.45 22.91
N GLU A 384 -17.92 0.01 23.09
CA GLU A 384 -18.51 1.04 22.22
C GLU A 384 -17.79 2.37 22.41
N MET A 385 -17.48 2.71 23.67
CA MET A 385 -16.71 3.91 23.98
C MET A 385 -15.28 3.82 23.44
N LEU A 386 -14.62 2.67 23.56
CA LEU A 386 -13.30 2.47 22.98
C LEU A 386 -13.31 2.65 21.46
N GLU A 387 -14.30 2.07 20.77
CA GLU A 387 -14.45 2.20 19.31
C GLU A 387 -14.69 3.66 18.89
N PHE A 388 -15.46 4.41 19.68
CA PHE A 388 -15.66 5.84 19.45
C PHE A 388 -14.35 6.64 19.59
N ILE A 389 -13.56 6.37 20.63
CA ILE A 389 -12.26 7.04 20.83
C ILE A 389 -11.26 6.64 19.73
N GLU A 390 -11.22 5.36 19.33
CA GLU A 390 -10.36 4.89 18.23
C GLU A 390 -10.73 5.53 16.89
N TRP A 391 -12.02 5.79 16.64
CA TRP A 391 -12.49 6.52 15.46
C TRP A 391 -12.11 8.00 15.52
N LEU A 392 -12.24 8.63 16.69
CA LEU A 392 -11.97 10.05 16.89
C LEU A 392 -10.46 10.38 16.81
N ASP A 393 -9.63 9.52 17.42
CA ASP A 393 -8.18 9.72 17.57
C ASP A 393 -7.38 8.55 16.94
N PRO A 394 -7.41 8.37 15.60
CA PRO A 394 -6.92 7.16 14.91
C PRO A 394 -5.41 7.18 14.60
N ILE A 395 -4.64 8.13 15.13
CA ILE A 395 -3.22 8.30 14.80
C ILE A 395 -2.39 7.08 15.23
N PHE A 396 -1.38 6.70 14.44
CA PHE A 396 -0.54 5.51 14.69
C PHE A 396 -1.35 4.21 14.83
N PRO A 397 -1.96 3.70 13.74
CA PRO A 397 -2.80 2.50 13.78
C PRO A 397 -2.03 1.24 14.19
N CYS A 398 -0.70 1.22 13.99
CA CYS A 398 0.17 0.11 14.36
C CYS A 398 0.89 0.29 15.71
N LEU A 399 0.59 1.36 16.46
CA LEU A 399 1.21 1.63 17.75
C LEU A 399 1.12 0.41 18.68
N ASP A 400 2.20 0.17 19.40
CA ASP A 400 2.24 -0.82 20.48
C ASP A 400 2.61 -0.18 21.82
N TYR A 401 1.68 -0.19 22.76
CA TYR A 401 1.86 0.42 24.09
C TYR A 401 3.07 -0.13 24.87
N ARG A 402 3.56 -1.33 24.52
CA ARG A 402 4.68 -1.98 25.21
C ARG A 402 6.00 -1.22 25.08
N VAL A 403 6.06 -0.23 24.18
CA VAL A 403 7.17 0.73 24.11
C VAL A 403 7.42 1.47 25.45
N TYR A 404 6.41 1.55 26.33
CA TYR A 404 6.50 2.19 27.65
C TYR A 404 7.01 1.27 28.79
N ALA A 405 7.40 0.02 28.53
CA ALA A 405 7.68 -0.97 29.58
C ALA A 405 9.17 -1.27 29.87
N ASP A 406 10.13 -0.43 29.43
CA ASP A 406 11.61 -0.61 29.49
C ASP A 406 12.17 -1.83 28.76
N LYS A 407 11.38 -2.89 28.62
CA LYS A 407 11.57 -3.87 27.57
C LYS A 407 11.01 -3.30 26.27
N ILE A 408 11.79 -2.40 25.68
CA ILE A 408 12.31 -2.81 24.38
C ILE A 408 13.18 -4.05 24.70
N LYS A 409 12.52 -5.19 24.93
CA LYS A 409 12.84 -6.31 24.06
C LYS A 409 12.88 -5.58 22.75
N LYS A 410 14.07 -5.50 22.15
CA LYS A 410 14.09 -5.93 20.78
C LYS A 410 13.11 -7.13 20.81
N SER A 411 11.84 -6.96 20.41
CA SER A 411 11.18 -7.95 19.57
C SER A 411 12.29 -8.24 18.64
N ALA A 412 13.03 -9.32 18.89
CA ALA A 412 14.48 -9.35 18.99
C ALA A 412 15.22 -8.51 17.89
N LYS A 413 16.44 -8.74 17.61
CA LYS A 413 16.53 -9.67 16.50
C LYS A 413 15.30 -10.62 16.29
N ASN A 414 14.10 -10.08 16.04
CA ASN A 414 13.28 -10.55 14.97
C ASN A 414 13.99 -9.96 13.72
N GLU A 415 15.30 -10.17 13.48
CA GLU A 415 15.83 -11.50 13.16
C GLU A 415 14.89 -12.69 13.50
N VAL A 416 13.65 -12.63 13.02
CA VAL A 416 13.36 -13.49 11.94
C VAL A 416 14.37 -12.89 10.93
N LEU A 417 15.60 -13.39 10.71
CA LEU A 417 15.89 -14.78 10.43
C LEU A 417 14.54 -15.47 10.20
N VAL A 418 13.73 -14.85 9.31
CA VAL A 418 12.93 -15.48 8.29
C VAL A 418 13.96 -16.44 7.82
N PRO A 419 14.03 -17.67 8.37
CA PRO A 419 15.27 -18.39 8.58
C PRO A 419 16.04 -18.25 7.30
N ARG A 420 17.06 -17.35 7.25
CA ARG A 420 17.37 -16.52 6.06
C ARG A 420 17.09 -17.38 4.88
N SER A 421 15.91 -17.22 4.24
CA SER A 421 15.39 -18.31 3.42
C SER A 421 16.50 -18.57 2.45
N SER A 422 17.17 -19.72 2.59
CA SER A 422 18.25 -20.09 1.69
C SER A 422 17.68 -20.26 0.27
N LYS A 423 16.35 -20.09 0.13
CA LYS A 423 15.51 -20.27 -1.04
C LYS A 423 15.03 -18.94 -1.66
N GLY A 424 15.15 -17.77 -1.00
CA GLY A 424 14.67 -16.46 -1.52
C GLY A 424 13.14 -16.25 -1.48
N ARG A 425 12.64 -15.21 -2.17
CA ARG A 425 11.22 -14.79 -2.20
C ARG A 425 10.57 -14.94 -3.59
N VAL A 426 9.26 -15.15 -3.65
CA VAL A 426 8.47 -15.29 -4.89
C VAL A 426 7.56 -14.07 -5.09
N LEU A 427 7.66 -13.44 -6.25
CA LEU A 427 6.77 -12.36 -6.67
C LEU A 427 5.59 -12.90 -7.48
N VAL A 428 4.40 -12.87 -6.90
CA VAL A 428 3.14 -13.30 -7.52
C VAL A 428 2.44 -12.11 -8.16
N LEU A 429 2.09 -12.22 -9.44
CA LEU A 429 1.33 -11.22 -10.18
C LEU A 429 -0.07 -11.74 -10.46
N THR A 430 -1.10 -10.99 -10.06
CA THR A 430 -2.50 -11.37 -10.27
C THR A 430 -3.40 -10.16 -10.56
N TRP A 431 -4.48 -10.39 -11.30
CA TRP A 431 -5.52 -9.39 -11.56
C TRP A 431 -6.75 -9.55 -10.65
N GLU A 432 -6.93 -10.70 -10.00
CA GLU A 432 -7.92 -10.89 -8.93
C GLU A 432 -7.23 -11.31 -7.63
N PHE A 433 -7.60 -10.62 -6.54
CA PHE A 433 -7.21 -10.97 -5.18
C PHE A 433 -8.19 -10.29 -4.22
N PRO A 434 -8.65 -10.94 -3.13
CA PRO A 434 -9.65 -10.37 -2.22
C PRO A 434 -9.24 -8.97 -1.73
N PRO A 435 -10.15 -7.98 -1.68
CA PRO A 435 -11.60 -8.13 -1.81
C PRO A 435 -12.13 -8.10 -3.25
N ARG A 436 -11.28 -7.95 -4.27
CA ARG A 436 -11.70 -8.11 -5.68
C ARG A 436 -11.85 -9.61 -5.99
N SER A 437 -13.08 -10.07 -6.14
CA SER A 437 -13.39 -11.47 -6.45
C SER A 437 -14.46 -11.54 -7.53
N ILE A 438 -14.05 -11.91 -8.75
CA ILE A 438 -14.95 -12.08 -9.90
C ILE A 438 -15.16 -13.57 -10.20
N GLY A 439 -14.15 -14.40 -9.93
CA GLY A 439 -14.24 -15.85 -10.09
C GLY A 439 -13.35 -16.63 -9.12
N GLY A 440 -13.14 -17.91 -9.44
CA GLY A 440 -12.32 -18.82 -8.63
C GLY A 440 -10.83 -18.47 -8.59
N LEU A 441 -10.35 -17.59 -9.48
CA LEU A 441 -8.96 -17.15 -9.51
C LEU A 441 -8.58 -16.40 -8.23
N SER A 442 -9.43 -15.47 -7.78
CA SER A 442 -9.21 -14.72 -6.54
C SER A 442 -9.02 -15.67 -5.33
N ARG A 443 -9.89 -16.68 -5.23
CA ARG A 443 -9.81 -17.71 -4.19
C ARG A 443 -8.55 -18.57 -4.32
N HIS A 444 -8.19 -18.95 -5.54
CA HIS A 444 -6.98 -19.74 -5.77
C HIS A 444 -5.73 -18.98 -5.34
N VAL A 445 -5.54 -17.74 -5.81
CA VAL A 445 -4.32 -16.98 -5.50
C VAL A 445 -4.25 -16.68 -4.01
N ALA A 446 -5.37 -16.30 -3.37
CA ALA A 446 -5.41 -16.07 -1.93
C ALA A 446 -5.05 -17.34 -1.13
N GLY A 447 -5.71 -18.47 -1.41
CA GLY A 447 -5.47 -19.73 -0.71
C GLY A 447 -4.07 -20.28 -0.94
N LEU A 448 -3.58 -20.25 -2.19
CA LEU A 448 -2.23 -20.70 -2.52
C LEU A 448 -1.16 -19.85 -1.83
N THR A 449 -1.26 -18.51 -1.93
CA THR A 449 -0.22 -17.62 -1.39
C THR A 449 -0.17 -17.62 0.13
N GLN A 450 -1.33 -17.76 0.79
CA GLN A 450 -1.41 -17.97 2.23
C GLN A 450 -0.77 -19.30 2.64
N ALA A 451 -1.11 -20.40 1.97
CA ALA A 451 -0.55 -21.71 2.31
C ALA A 451 0.95 -21.85 1.97
N LEU A 452 1.42 -21.19 0.91
CA LEU A 452 2.86 -21.06 0.63
C LEU A 452 3.59 -20.35 1.78
N ALA A 453 3.03 -19.24 2.28
CA ALA A 453 3.57 -18.51 3.41
C ALA A 453 3.57 -19.34 4.70
N GLU A 454 2.50 -20.09 4.97
CA GLU A 454 2.42 -21.02 6.12
C GLU A 454 3.40 -22.19 6.01
N ALA A 455 3.67 -22.67 4.79
CA ALA A 455 4.68 -23.68 4.49
C ALA A 455 6.13 -23.16 4.49
N GLY A 456 6.33 -21.85 4.76
CA GLY A 456 7.65 -21.24 4.90
C GLY A 456 8.22 -20.60 3.63
N GLU A 457 7.46 -20.52 2.53
CA GLU A 457 7.85 -19.81 1.32
C GLU A 457 7.49 -18.31 1.45
N ALA A 458 8.45 -17.43 1.22
CA ALA A 458 8.22 -16.00 1.30
C ALA A 458 7.58 -15.48 0.01
N VAL A 459 6.42 -14.81 0.13
CA VAL A 459 5.58 -14.44 -1.02
C VAL A 459 5.26 -12.94 -1.00
N ASP A 460 5.39 -12.31 -2.16
CA ASP A 460 4.97 -10.94 -2.44
C ASP A 460 3.90 -10.97 -3.53
N VAL A 461 2.70 -10.49 -3.27
CA VAL A 461 1.59 -10.45 -4.24
C VAL A 461 1.41 -9.02 -4.72
N ILE A 462 1.44 -8.78 -6.04
CA ILE A 462 0.98 -7.53 -6.64
C ILE A 462 -0.40 -7.77 -7.26
N ALA A 463 -1.39 -6.98 -6.81
CA ALA A 463 -2.79 -7.05 -7.23
C ALA A 463 -3.37 -5.64 -7.48
N PRO A 464 -4.49 -5.49 -8.19
CA PRO A 464 -5.15 -4.19 -8.31
C PRO A 464 -5.72 -3.72 -6.96
N TRP A 465 -5.66 -2.41 -6.74
CA TRP A 465 -6.35 -1.75 -5.63
C TRP A 465 -7.84 -1.62 -5.93
N VAL A 466 -8.65 -1.72 -4.87
CA VAL A 466 -10.09 -1.48 -4.92
C VAL A 466 -10.51 -0.61 -3.72
N PRO A 467 -11.59 0.19 -3.83
CA PRO A 467 -12.05 1.03 -2.73
C PRO A 467 -12.22 0.26 -1.43
N GLY A 468 -11.72 0.82 -0.33
CA GLY A 468 -11.75 0.22 1.00
C GLY A 468 -10.65 -0.81 1.31
N ALA A 469 -9.86 -1.26 0.32
CA ALA A 469 -8.74 -2.16 0.56
C ALA A 469 -7.45 -1.37 0.93
N PRO A 470 -6.62 -1.87 1.86
CA PRO A 470 -5.31 -1.26 2.13
C PRO A 470 -4.38 -1.41 0.91
N THR A 471 -3.56 -0.40 0.63
CA THR A 471 -2.55 -0.44 -0.45
C THR A 471 -1.43 -1.42 -0.17
N PHE A 472 -1.18 -1.74 1.09
CA PHE A 472 -0.25 -2.78 1.52
C PHE A 472 -0.80 -3.52 2.74
N SER A 473 -0.63 -4.84 2.77
CA SER A 473 -0.95 -5.66 3.94
C SER A 473 0.05 -6.81 4.06
N GLN A 474 0.39 -7.21 5.29
CA GLN A 474 1.29 -8.31 5.57
C GLN A 474 0.70 -9.27 6.59
N ASN A 475 0.79 -10.57 6.29
CA ASN A 475 0.44 -11.66 7.19
C ASN A 475 1.56 -12.70 7.19
N GLY A 476 2.41 -12.70 8.22
CA GLY A 476 3.59 -13.58 8.28
C GLY A 476 4.54 -13.35 7.10
N LEU A 477 4.78 -14.40 6.30
CA LEU A 477 5.65 -14.38 5.12
C LEU A 477 4.96 -13.88 3.84
N LEU A 478 3.64 -13.65 3.89
CA LEU A 478 2.84 -13.11 2.79
C LEU A 478 2.76 -11.58 2.89
N ARG A 479 3.25 -10.89 1.85
CA ARG A 479 3.07 -9.45 1.63
C ARG A 479 2.16 -9.23 0.43
N VAL A 480 1.18 -8.34 0.54
CA VAL A 480 0.25 -8.01 -0.54
C VAL A 480 0.34 -6.52 -0.82
N HIS A 481 0.67 -6.19 -2.07
CA HIS A 481 0.84 -4.86 -2.62
C HIS A 481 -0.30 -4.57 -3.59
N ARG A 482 -1.06 -3.52 -3.35
CA ARG A 482 -2.20 -3.14 -4.21
C ARG A 482 -1.92 -1.85 -4.96
N VAL A 483 -1.94 -1.94 -6.27
CA VAL A 483 -1.61 -0.83 -7.17
C VAL A 483 -2.87 -0.22 -7.77
N ARG A 484 -2.95 1.11 -7.75
CA ARG A 484 -4.06 1.85 -8.36
C ARG A 484 -3.87 1.94 -9.86
N VAL A 485 -4.94 1.69 -10.60
CA VAL A 485 -5.04 1.97 -12.03
C VAL A 485 -6.07 3.07 -12.18
N ASP A 486 -5.59 4.30 -12.44
CA ASP A 486 -6.47 5.42 -12.73
C ASP A 486 -7.14 5.14 -14.09
N ALA A 487 -8.43 4.84 -14.07
CA ALA A 487 -9.17 4.33 -15.23
C ALA A 487 -10.39 5.17 -15.57
N GLU A 488 -10.45 6.42 -15.11
CA GLU A 488 -11.64 7.28 -15.25
C GLU A 488 -12.00 7.57 -16.72
N ASP A 489 -11.08 7.38 -17.67
CA ASP A 489 -11.27 7.61 -19.11
C ASP A 489 -11.10 6.35 -20.00
N ILE A 490 -10.94 5.14 -19.44
CA ILE A 490 -10.65 3.93 -20.23
C ILE A 490 -11.94 3.16 -20.53
N HIS A 491 -12.45 3.29 -21.76
CA HIS A 491 -13.67 2.61 -22.22
C HIS A 491 -13.44 1.20 -22.79
N ASP A 492 -12.20 0.86 -23.22
CA ASP A 492 -11.85 -0.45 -23.77
C ASP A 492 -11.15 -1.35 -22.75
N PHE A 493 -11.57 -2.62 -22.67
CA PHE A 493 -11.05 -3.57 -21.69
C PHE A 493 -9.58 -3.95 -21.94
N LEU A 494 -9.14 -4.08 -23.19
CA LEU A 494 -7.74 -4.39 -23.50
C LEU A 494 -6.83 -3.20 -23.19
N ASP A 495 -7.30 -1.97 -23.45
CA ASP A 495 -6.58 -0.76 -23.06
C ASP A 495 -6.43 -0.70 -21.53
N TRP A 496 -7.47 -1.06 -20.78
CA TRP A 496 -7.38 -1.17 -19.32
C TRP A 496 -6.36 -2.22 -18.89
N VAL A 497 -6.36 -3.40 -19.52
CA VAL A 497 -5.37 -4.46 -19.26
C VAL A 497 -3.95 -3.96 -19.53
N PHE A 498 -3.72 -3.22 -20.61
CA PHE A 498 -2.41 -2.66 -20.94
C PHE A 498 -1.93 -1.64 -19.90
N HIS A 499 -2.80 -0.71 -19.49
CA HIS A 499 -2.49 0.26 -18.43
C HIS A 499 -2.21 -0.42 -17.10
N PHE A 500 -3.05 -1.38 -16.71
CA PHE A 500 -2.84 -2.20 -15.52
C PHE A 500 -1.47 -2.88 -15.54
N ASN A 501 -1.07 -3.49 -16.66
CA ASN A 501 0.26 -4.10 -16.79
C ASN A 501 1.41 -3.10 -16.72
N THR A 502 1.23 -1.88 -17.25
CA THR A 502 2.25 -0.83 -17.15
C THR A 502 2.50 -0.44 -15.70
N VAL A 503 1.43 -0.28 -14.91
CA VAL A 503 1.51 -0.01 -13.48
C VAL A 503 2.15 -1.19 -12.72
N LEU A 504 1.75 -2.43 -13.04
CA LEU A 504 2.31 -3.63 -12.43
C LEU A 504 3.81 -3.78 -12.71
N ALA A 505 4.23 -3.53 -13.95
CA ALA A 505 5.63 -3.61 -14.35
C ALA A 505 6.47 -2.53 -13.66
N ALA A 506 5.97 -1.30 -13.58
CA ALA A 506 6.66 -0.21 -12.88
C ALA A 506 6.85 -0.52 -11.39
N TYR A 507 5.75 -0.88 -10.71
CA TYR A 507 5.77 -1.21 -9.29
C TYR A 507 6.59 -2.47 -9.01
N GLY A 508 6.43 -3.52 -9.82
CA GLY A 508 7.21 -4.75 -9.71
C GLY A 508 8.71 -4.51 -9.91
N GLY A 509 9.10 -3.63 -10.83
CA GLY A 509 10.51 -3.30 -11.08
C GLY A 509 11.13 -2.45 -9.96
N GLU A 510 10.32 -1.66 -9.25
CA GLU A 510 10.72 -1.01 -8.00
C GLU A 510 10.90 -2.03 -6.87
N LEU A 511 9.91 -2.91 -6.67
CA LEU A 511 9.96 -3.95 -5.66
C LEU A 511 11.16 -4.89 -5.85
N LEU A 512 11.45 -5.32 -7.08
CA LEU A 512 12.62 -6.14 -7.41
C LEU A 512 13.97 -5.44 -7.14
N ARG A 513 14.00 -4.09 -7.12
CA ARG A 513 15.21 -3.33 -6.75
C ARG A 513 15.35 -3.20 -5.23
N GLU A 514 14.24 -3.07 -4.51
CA GLU A 514 14.19 -2.97 -3.05
C GLU A 514 14.41 -4.32 -2.37
N GLU A 515 13.95 -5.39 -2.99
CA GLU A 515 13.92 -6.75 -2.45
C GLU A 515 14.75 -7.70 -3.32
N PRO A 516 16.09 -7.66 -3.24
CA PRO A 516 16.97 -8.49 -4.07
C PRO A 516 16.83 -9.98 -3.79
N GLU A 517 16.17 -10.36 -2.69
CA GLU A 517 15.83 -11.74 -2.35
C GLU A 517 14.72 -12.32 -3.25
N ILE A 518 13.96 -11.48 -3.96
CA ILE A 518 13.01 -11.96 -4.97
C ILE A 518 13.78 -12.59 -6.12
N ASN A 519 13.56 -13.88 -6.32
CA ASN A 519 14.32 -14.70 -7.25
C ASN A 519 13.44 -15.59 -8.14
N LEU A 520 12.12 -15.42 -8.06
CA LEU A 520 11.14 -16.11 -8.89
C LEU A 520 9.92 -15.22 -9.08
N ILE A 521 9.36 -15.17 -10.29
CA ILE A 521 8.07 -14.54 -10.58
C ILE A 521 7.05 -15.64 -10.83
N HIS A 522 5.83 -15.51 -10.30
CA HIS A 522 4.70 -16.39 -10.58
C HIS A 522 3.50 -15.58 -11.09
N ALA A 523 3.17 -15.73 -12.37
CA ALA A 523 2.07 -15.00 -12.99
C ALA A 523 0.81 -15.87 -13.10
N HIS A 524 -0.36 -15.30 -12.80
CA HIS A 524 -1.65 -15.97 -12.95
C HIS A 524 -2.44 -15.39 -14.13
N ASP A 525 -2.59 -16.19 -15.19
CA ASP A 525 -3.28 -15.89 -16.46
C ASP A 525 -2.73 -14.69 -17.28
N TRP A 526 -3.26 -14.55 -18.50
CA TRP A 526 -2.80 -13.59 -19.52
C TRP A 526 -2.97 -12.11 -19.12
N LEU A 527 -3.84 -11.79 -18.16
CA LEU A 527 -4.10 -10.40 -17.77
C LEU A 527 -2.90 -9.72 -17.11
N VAL A 528 -1.88 -10.47 -16.70
CA VAL A 528 -0.61 -9.93 -16.16
C VAL A 528 0.58 -10.26 -17.08
N ALA A 529 0.34 -10.70 -18.31
CA ALA A 529 1.38 -11.21 -19.21
C ALA A 529 2.48 -10.18 -19.50
N TYR A 530 2.10 -8.96 -19.89
CA TYR A 530 3.06 -7.91 -20.23
C TYR A 530 3.95 -7.55 -19.04
N ALA A 531 3.39 -7.43 -17.84
CA ALA A 531 4.16 -7.15 -16.63
C ALA A 531 5.09 -8.30 -16.29
N ALA A 532 4.59 -9.54 -16.29
CA ALA A 532 5.37 -10.74 -15.98
C ALA A 532 6.58 -10.90 -16.91
N VAL A 533 6.37 -10.77 -18.22
CA VAL A 533 7.44 -10.91 -19.22
C VAL A 533 8.41 -9.74 -19.13
N SER A 534 7.93 -8.51 -18.98
CA SER A 534 8.80 -7.33 -18.80
C SER A 534 9.73 -7.47 -17.60
N LEU A 535 9.19 -7.87 -16.44
CA LEU A 535 9.95 -8.06 -15.21
C LEU A 535 10.96 -9.22 -15.35
N LYS A 536 10.54 -10.34 -15.94
CA LYS A 536 11.42 -11.47 -16.26
C LYS A 536 12.62 -11.02 -17.09
N GLN A 537 12.39 -10.33 -18.21
CA GLN A 537 13.44 -9.98 -19.16
C GLN A 537 14.37 -8.89 -18.63
N ASN A 538 13.83 -7.86 -17.97
CA ASN A 538 14.59 -6.73 -17.46
C ASN A 538 15.43 -7.08 -16.22
N HIS A 539 14.94 -7.98 -15.36
CA HIS A 539 15.62 -8.35 -14.11
C HIS A 539 16.27 -9.74 -14.15
N ARG A 540 16.09 -10.50 -15.23
CA ARG A 540 16.59 -11.86 -15.43
C ARG A 540 16.20 -12.81 -14.30
N ILE A 541 14.93 -12.73 -13.90
CA ILE A 541 14.33 -13.59 -12.88
C ILE A 541 13.44 -14.63 -13.57
N PRO A 542 13.56 -15.94 -13.25
CA PRO A 542 12.75 -16.96 -13.87
C PRO A 542 11.25 -16.76 -13.59
N LEU A 543 10.42 -17.10 -14.58
CA LEU A 543 8.98 -16.91 -14.56
C LEU A 543 8.26 -18.27 -14.53
N VAL A 544 7.39 -18.49 -13.55
CA VAL A 544 6.38 -19.55 -13.54
C VAL A 544 5.05 -18.93 -13.93
N VAL A 545 4.23 -19.66 -14.67
CA VAL A 545 2.89 -19.21 -15.04
C VAL A 545 1.87 -20.27 -14.63
N THR A 546 0.78 -19.88 -13.99
CA THR A 546 -0.40 -20.74 -13.87
C THR A 546 -1.45 -20.29 -14.89
N ILE A 547 -1.91 -21.22 -15.74
CA ILE A 547 -3.05 -21.02 -16.64
C ILE A 547 -4.28 -21.72 -16.05
N HIS A 548 -5.29 -20.94 -15.68
CA HIS A 548 -6.52 -21.45 -15.06
C HIS A 548 -7.57 -21.90 -16.07
N ALA A 549 -7.55 -21.31 -17.26
CA ALA A 549 -8.42 -21.61 -18.38
C ALA A 549 -7.84 -20.99 -19.65
N THR A 550 -8.18 -21.50 -20.82
CA THR A 550 -7.92 -20.82 -22.09
C THR A 550 -9.16 -20.12 -22.63
N GLU A 551 -8.96 -19.06 -23.41
CA GLU A 551 -10.03 -18.38 -24.14
C GLU A 551 -10.64 -19.29 -25.21
N TYR A 552 -9.82 -20.13 -25.84
CA TYR A 552 -10.29 -21.15 -26.78
C TYR A 552 -11.26 -22.12 -26.11
N GLY A 553 -10.90 -22.66 -24.94
CA GLY A 553 -11.72 -23.63 -24.22
C GLY A 553 -13.05 -23.04 -23.75
N ARG A 554 -13.05 -21.82 -23.22
CA ARG A 554 -14.26 -21.10 -22.78
C ARG A 554 -15.29 -20.93 -23.89
N ASN A 555 -14.82 -20.67 -25.10
CA ASN A 555 -15.69 -20.38 -26.25
C ASN A 555 -15.85 -21.56 -27.21
N ARG A 556 -15.11 -22.67 -27.00
CA ARG A 556 -15.02 -23.83 -27.91
C ARG A 556 -14.47 -23.48 -29.29
N GLY A 557 -13.49 -22.59 -29.31
CA GLY A 557 -12.89 -22.05 -30.52
C GLY A 557 -12.63 -20.55 -30.39
N ILE A 558 -12.06 -19.98 -31.46
CA ILE A 558 -11.81 -18.55 -31.58
C ILE A 558 -12.65 -18.06 -32.75
N PHE A 559 -13.56 -17.14 -32.46
CA PHE A 559 -14.57 -16.65 -33.41
C PHE A 559 -14.55 -15.13 -33.58
N THR A 560 -13.82 -14.41 -32.71
CA THR A 560 -13.75 -12.94 -32.74
C THR A 560 -12.30 -12.45 -32.68
N PRO A 561 -12.00 -11.24 -33.21
CA PRO A 561 -10.67 -10.65 -33.12
C PRO A 561 -10.19 -10.44 -31.67
N LEU A 562 -11.12 -10.17 -30.74
CA LEU A 562 -10.79 -10.04 -29.31
C LEU A 562 -10.32 -11.39 -28.75
N GLN A 563 -11.04 -12.47 -29.04
CA GLN A 563 -10.66 -13.84 -28.63
C GLN A 563 -9.29 -14.23 -29.22
N GLU A 564 -9.02 -13.88 -30.48
CA GLU A 564 -7.73 -14.13 -31.13
C GLU A 564 -6.58 -13.40 -30.42
N ARG A 565 -6.77 -12.13 -30.05
CA ARG A 565 -5.77 -11.38 -29.29
C ARG A 565 -5.49 -11.98 -27.91
N ILE A 566 -6.54 -12.35 -27.18
CA ILE A 566 -6.41 -12.98 -25.85
C ILE A 566 -5.67 -14.32 -25.99
N HIS A 567 -6.07 -15.12 -26.96
CA HIS A 567 -5.44 -16.41 -27.27
C HIS A 567 -3.94 -16.27 -27.58
N HIS A 568 -3.55 -15.25 -28.36
CA HIS A 568 -2.13 -14.97 -28.62
C HIS A 568 -1.36 -14.55 -27.37
N LEU A 569 -1.98 -13.80 -26.45
CA LEU A 569 -1.36 -13.43 -25.17
C LEU A 569 -1.21 -14.62 -24.23
N GLU A 570 -2.21 -15.51 -24.16
CA GLU A 570 -2.13 -16.77 -23.43
C GLU A 570 -0.97 -17.62 -23.96
N TRP A 571 -0.90 -17.81 -25.29
CA TRP A 571 0.19 -18.51 -25.95
C TRP A 571 1.55 -17.89 -25.62
N TRP A 572 1.70 -16.58 -25.81
CA TRP A 572 2.96 -15.87 -25.58
C TRP A 572 3.41 -15.97 -24.12
N LEU A 573 2.49 -15.85 -23.16
CA LEU A 573 2.81 -16.00 -21.74
C LEU A 573 3.32 -17.42 -21.43
N THR A 574 2.68 -18.46 -21.99
CA THR A 574 3.15 -19.85 -21.82
C THR A 574 4.50 -20.10 -22.52
N TYR A 575 4.75 -19.45 -23.65
CA TYR A 575 6.03 -19.49 -24.35
C TYR A 575 7.15 -18.89 -23.50
N GLU A 576 6.90 -17.72 -22.89
CA GLU A 576 7.86 -17.02 -22.03
C GLU A 576 8.07 -17.67 -20.66
N ALA A 577 7.13 -18.48 -20.17
CA ALA A 577 7.29 -19.16 -18.89
C ALA A 577 8.53 -20.09 -18.89
N TRP A 578 9.13 -20.31 -17.72
CA TRP A 578 10.09 -21.39 -17.48
C TRP A 578 9.34 -22.71 -17.26
N ARG A 579 8.27 -22.66 -16.45
CA ARG A 579 7.31 -23.74 -16.21
C ARG A 579 5.89 -23.20 -16.29
N VAL A 580 4.98 -24.04 -16.78
CA VAL A 580 3.55 -23.74 -16.85
C VAL A 580 2.81 -24.69 -15.92
N ILE A 581 2.14 -24.16 -14.91
CA ILE A 581 1.25 -24.90 -14.03
C ILE A 581 -0.17 -24.86 -14.63
N CYS A 582 -0.87 -25.98 -14.63
CA CYS A 582 -2.30 -26.03 -14.94
C CYS A 582 -3.05 -26.93 -13.96
N CYS A 583 -4.37 -26.75 -13.89
CA CYS A 583 -5.18 -27.31 -12.81
C CYS A 583 -5.62 -28.77 -13.02
N SER A 584 -5.46 -29.33 -14.23
CA SER A 584 -5.97 -30.67 -14.55
C SER A 584 -5.22 -31.30 -15.74
N GLN A 585 -5.30 -32.62 -15.88
CA GLN A 585 -4.80 -33.32 -17.08
C GLN A 585 -5.53 -32.86 -18.33
N PHE A 586 -6.82 -32.55 -18.22
CA PHE A 586 -7.56 -31.91 -19.30
C PHE A 586 -6.90 -30.60 -19.76
N MET A 587 -6.57 -29.71 -18.82
CA MET A 587 -5.90 -28.45 -19.16
C MET A 587 -4.49 -28.68 -19.71
N LYS A 588 -3.75 -29.68 -19.22
CA LYS A 588 -2.45 -30.07 -19.80
C LYS A 588 -2.60 -30.43 -21.28
N GLU A 589 -3.56 -31.28 -21.61
CA GLU A 589 -3.82 -31.67 -23.01
C GLU A 589 -4.30 -30.49 -23.86
N GLU A 590 -5.07 -29.58 -23.27
CA GLU A 590 -5.51 -28.35 -23.95
C GLU A 590 -4.31 -27.44 -24.28
N LEU A 591 -3.44 -27.15 -23.31
CA LEU A 591 -2.22 -26.34 -23.52
C LEU A 591 -1.27 -26.98 -24.53
N ARG A 592 -1.12 -28.31 -24.52
CA ARG A 592 -0.32 -29.05 -25.51
C ARG A 592 -0.88 -28.95 -26.91
N LYS A 593 -2.20 -29.11 -27.09
CA LYS A 593 -2.81 -29.13 -28.42
C LYS A 593 -2.94 -27.75 -29.00
N ILE A 594 -3.33 -26.78 -28.18
CA ILE A 594 -3.67 -25.44 -28.62
C ILE A 594 -2.43 -24.57 -28.71
N PHE A 595 -1.63 -24.56 -27.64
CA PHE A 595 -0.45 -23.68 -27.56
C PHE A 595 0.86 -24.39 -27.89
N GLN A 596 0.83 -25.71 -28.12
CA GLN A 596 2.04 -26.51 -28.41
C GLN A 596 3.10 -26.41 -27.32
N VAL A 597 2.66 -26.21 -26.07
CA VAL A 597 3.56 -26.16 -24.92
C VAL A 597 4.19 -27.55 -24.73
N PRO A 598 5.53 -27.65 -24.66
CA PRO A 598 6.22 -28.92 -24.46
C PRO A 598 5.75 -29.63 -23.19
N GLU A 599 5.57 -30.94 -23.26
CA GLU A 599 5.01 -31.71 -22.14
C GLU A 599 5.87 -31.64 -20.87
N ASP A 600 7.19 -31.60 -21.03
CA ASP A 600 8.17 -31.47 -19.95
C ASP A 600 8.17 -30.09 -19.30
N LYS A 601 7.49 -29.10 -19.88
CA LYS A 601 7.30 -27.75 -19.35
C LYS A 601 6.02 -27.59 -18.51
N ILE A 602 5.11 -28.57 -18.56
CA ILE A 602 3.79 -28.47 -17.93
C ILE A 602 3.71 -29.31 -16.67
N ASP A 603 3.37 -28.66 -15.56
CA ASP A 603 3.14 -29.28 -14.26
C ASP A 603 1.64 -29.24 -13.94
N VAL A 604 1.03 -30.39 -13.65
CA VAL A 604 -0.40 -30.47 -13.29
C VAL A 604 -0.53 -30.39 -11.77
N ILE A 605 -1.03 -29.26 -11.28
CA ILE A 605 -1.26 -29.01 -9.86
C ILE A 605 -2.73 -28.60 -9.68
N PRO A 606 -3.55 -29.41 -9.01
CA PRO A 606 -4.97 -29.10 -8.82
C PRO A 606 -5.18 -27.85 -7.96
N ASN A 607 -6.35 -27.20 -8.06
CA ASN A 607 -6.68 -26.11 -7.15
C ASN A 607 -7.00 -26.63 -5.75
N GLY A 608 -6.67 -25.83 -4.73
CA GLY A 608 -6.96 -26.15 -3.35
C GLY A 608 -8.34 -25.72 -2.88
N ILE A 609 -8.77 -26.28 -1.75
CA ILE A 609 -9.98 -25.90 -1.02
C ILE A 609 -9.72 -25.81 0.49
N ASP A 610 -10.52 -24.99 1.18
CA ASP A 610 -10.56 -24.91 2.64
C ASP A 610 -11.47 -26.01 3.21
N ALA A 611 -11.06 -27.27 3.09
CA ALA A 611 -11.89 -28.40 3.52
C ALA A 611 -12.30 -28.34 5.02
N GLU A 612 -11.46 -27.74 5.87
CA GLU A 612 -11.73 -27.57 7.31
C GLU A 612 -12.93 -26.65 7.59
N ARG A 613 -13.22 -25.73 6.67
CA ARG A 613 -14.30 -24.75 6.81
C ARG A 613 -15.67 -25.41 6.91
N PHE A 614 -15.81 -26.59 6.33
CA PHE A 614 -17.04 -27.39 6.34
C PHE A 614 -17.15 -28.35 7.54
N GLN A 615 -16.18 -28.37 8.46
CA GLN A 615 -16.25 -29.21 9.67
C GLN A 615 -17.24 -28.67 10.71
N LYS A 616 -17.45 -27.34 10.74
CA LYS A 616 -18.50 -26.74 11.58
C LYS A 616 -19.83 -26.84 10.85
N LYS A 617 -20.82 -27.50 11.45
CA LYS A 617 -22.20 -27.49 10.94
C LYS A 617 -22.78 -26.09 11.15
N GLY A 618 -22.96 -25.35 10.06
CA GLY A 618 -23.81 -24.17 10.01
C GLY A 618 -25.15 -24.55 9.39
N SER A 619 -26.25 -24.32 10.09
CA SER A 619 -27.58 -24.45 9.51
C SER A 619 -27.98 -23.15 8.83
N LEU A 620 -28.77 -23.23 7.75
CA LEU A 620 -29.45 -22.04 7.22
C LEU A 620 -30.33 -21.41 8.32
N PRO A 621 -30.40 -20.07 8.41
CA PRO A 621 -31.39 -19.41 9.27
C PRO A 621 -32.79 -19.93 8.94
N GLU A 622 -33.60 -20.24 9.96
CA GLU A 622 -34.89 -20.94 9.77
C GLU A 622 -35.84 -20.16 8.85
N GLU A 623 -35.86 -18.83 8.97
CA GLU A 623 -36.63 -17.94 8.09
C GLU A 623 -36.21 -18.05 6.63
N LEU A 624 -34.89 -18.02 6.36
CA LEU A 624 -34.34 -18.16 5.02
C LEU A 624 -34.60 -19.58 4.47
N ARG A 625 -34.46 -20.61 5.31
CA ARG A 625 -34.76 -22.00 4.93
C ARG A 625 -36.23 -22.18 4.53
N ARG A 626 -37.16 -21.54 5.24
CA ARG A 626 -38.60 -21.51 4.88
C ARG A 626 -38.86 -20.69 3.63
N MET A 627 -38.15 -19.58 3.41
CA MET A 627 -38.32 -18.79 2.19
C MET A 627 -37.84 -19.55 0.94
N LEU A 628 -36.73 -20.30 1.05
CA LEU A 628 -36.15 -21.06 -0.06
C LEU A 628 -36.91 -22.36 -0.34
N ALA A 629 -37.46 -23.01 0.70
CA ALA A 629 -38.24 -24.24 0.58
C ALA A 629 -39.30 -24.34 1.72
N PRO A 630 -40.49 -23.72 1.53
CA PRO A 630 -41.50 -23.48 2.57
C PRO A 630 -42.05 -24.71 3.28
N GLU A 631 -42.06 -25.87 2.62
CA GLU A 631 -42.66 -27.10 3.16
C GLU A 631 -41.63 -28.18 3.49
N GLY A 632 -40.39 -27.78 3.81
CA GLY A 632 -39.29 -28.73 4.03
C GLY A 632 -38.87 -29.46 2.75
N GLU A 633 -39.12 -28.84 1.59
CA GLU A 633 -38.75 -29.38 0.28
C GLU A 633 -37.23 -29.60 0.17
N LYS A 634 -36.83 -30.58 -0.65
CA LYS A 634 -35.42 -30.88 -0.90
C LYS A 634 -34.78 -29.76 -1.72
N LEU A 635 -33.56 -29.35 -1.36
CA LEU A 635 -32.81 -28.32 -2.07
C LEU A 635 -31.80 -28.96 -3.03
N VAL A 636 -31.88 -28.59 -4.31
CA VAL A 636 -30.86 -28.86 -5.34
C VAL A 636 -30.11 -27.56 -5.60
N PHE A 637 -28.81 -27.54 -5.32
CA PHE A 637 -28.03 -26.32 -5.32
C PHE A 637 -27.07 -26.23 -6.51
N PHE A 638 -27.04 -25.08 -7.16
CA PHE A 638 -26.02 -24.68 -8.12
C PHE A 638 -25.38 -23.38 -7.62
N ILE A 639 -24.05 -23.28 -7.72
CA ILE A 639 -23.33 -22.02 -7.57
C ILE A 639 -22.26 -21.85 -8.64
N GLY A 640 -22.20 -20.65 -9.22
CA GLY A 640 -21.17 -20.29 -10.20
C GLY A 640 -21.52 -19.04 -10.98
N ARG A 641 -20.64 -18.62 -11.89
CA ARG A 641 -20.96 -17.53 -12.83
C ARG A 641 -22.10 -17.96 -13.74
N LEU A 642 -23.08 -17.08 -13.96
CA LEU A 642 -24.22 -17.34 -14.85
C LEU A 642 -23.84 -16.97 -16.29
N VAL A 643 -23.05 -17.84 -16.89
CA VAL A 643 -22.52 -17.73 -18.26
C VAL A 643 -22.79 -19.05 -19.00
N PRO A 644 -22.92 -19.05 -20.34
CA PRO A 644 -23.40 -20.21 -21.09
C PRO A 644 -22.57 -21.48 -20.84
N GLU A 645 -21.26 -21.36 -20.65
CA GLU A 645 -20.37 -22.50 -20.47
C GLU A 645 -20.54 -23.21 -19.11
N LYS A 646 -21.21 -22.59 -18.13
CA LYS A 646 -21.52 -23.24 -16.83
C LYS A 646 -22.77 -24.12 -16.87
N GLY A 647 -23.54 -24.06 -17.95
CA GLY A 647 -24.55 -25.06 -18.29
C GLY A 647 -25.84 -25.04 -17.47
N VAL A 648 -26.12 -23.96 -16.73
CA VAL A 648 -27.33 -23.81 -15.91
C VAL A 648 -28.62 -24.04 -16.72
N GLN A 649 -28.60 -23.72 -18.02
CA GLN A 649 -29.68 -24.03 -18.95
C GLN A 649 -30.04 -25.52 -18.97
N THR A 650 -29.06 -26.42 -18.93
CA THR A 650 -29.28 -27.88 -18.89
C THR A 650 -29.89 -28.32 -17.57
N LEU A 651 -29.54 -27.65 -16.45
CA LEU A 651 -30.20 -27.88 -15.16
C LEU A 651 -31.68 -27.44 -15.21
N ILE A 652 -31.96 -26.25 -15.74
CA ILE A 652 -33.34 -25.74 -15.85
C ILE A 652 -34.19 -26.63 -16.79
N GLU A 653 -33.62 -27.10 -17.89
CA GLU A 653 -34.26 -28.05 -18.82
C GLU A 653 -34.56 -29.41 -18.18
N ALA A 654 -33.78 -29.82 -17.18
CA ALA A 654 -34.00 -31.06 -16.43
C ALA A 654 -35.14 -30.93 -15.39
N VAL A 655 -35.46 -29.71 -14.94
CA VAL A 655 -36.43 -29.46 -13.85
C VAL A 655 -37.79 -30.12 -14.11
N PRO A 656 -38.46 -29.97 -15.28
CA PRO A 656 -39.77 -30.58 -15.52
C PRO A 656 -39.80 -32.10 -15.27
N GLN A 657 -38.74 -32.81 -15.69
CA GLN A 657 -38.65 -34.26 -15.51
C GLN A 657 -38.41 -34.67 -14.06
N VAL A 658 -37.70 -33.83 -13.29
CA VAL A 658 -37.44 -34.09 -11.87
C VAL A 658 -38.69 -33.83 -11.03
N ILE A 659 -39.37 -32.70 -11.22
CA ILE A 659 -40.54 -32.32 -10.42
C ILE A 659 -41.77 -33.19 -10.70
N SER A 660 -41.83 -33.84 -11.86
CA SER A 660 -42.86 -34.85 -12.18
C SER A 660 -42.85 -36.01 -11.17
N ASP A 661 -41.66 -36.46 -10.76
CA ASP A 661 -41.49 -37.60 -9.86
C ASP A 661 -41.22 -37.15 -8.41
N PHE A 662 -40.62 -35.97 -8.23
CA PHE A 662 -40.25 -35.37 -6.94
C PHE A 662 -40.76 -33.92 -6.84
N PRO A 663 -42.07 -33.69 -6.71
CA PRO A 663 -42.66 -32.34 -6.72
C PRO A 663 -42.23 -31.47 -5.54
N LYS A 664 -41.77 -32.07 -4.43
CA LYS A 664 -41.24 -31.36 -3.25
C LYS A 664 -39.74 -31.06 -3.38
N THR A 665 -39.33 -30.45 -4.49
CA THR A 665 -37.92 -30.13 -4.79
C THR A 665 -37.78 -28.69 -5.27
N ARG A 666 -36.78 -27.96 -4.76
CA ARG A 666 -36.44 -26.59 -5.16
C ARG A 666 -35.03 -26.51 -5.71
N PHE A 667 -34.85 -25.75 -6.78
CA PHE A 667 -33.57 -25.54 -7.45
C PHE A 667 -33.05 -24.15 -7.10
N ILE A 668 -32.00 -24.10 -6.30
CA ILE A 668 -31.41 -22.86 -5.80
C ILE A 668 -30.19 -22.52 -6.64
N ILE A 669 -30.22 -21.37 -7.31
CA ILE A 669 -29.17 -20.92 -8.24
C ILE A 669 -28.49 -19.68 -7.65
N GLY A 670 -27.26 -19.87 -7.17
CA GLY A 670 -26.37 -18.82 -6.69
C GLY A 670 -25.42 -18.33 -7.77
N GLY A 671 -25.33 -17.01 -7.96
CA GLY A 671 -24.38 -16.39 -8.88
C GLY A 671 -24.94 -15.18 -9.63
N ARG A 672 -24.04 -14.48 -10.32
CA ARG A 672 -24.35 -13.43 -11.30
C ARG A 672 -23.60 -13.71 -12.60
N GLY A 673 -24.10 -13.17 -13.70
CA GLY A 673 -23.45 -13.27 -15.01
C GLY A 673 -24.34 -12.75 -16.13
N SER A 674 -23.74 -12.59 -17.32
CA SER A 674 -24.41 -12.04 -18.49
C SER A 674 -25.61 -12.86 -18.96
N TYR A 675 -25.69 -14.15 -18.63
CA TYR A 675 -26.73 -15.07 -19.08
C TYR A 675 -27.94 -15.17 -18.14
N SER A 676 -28.02 -14.29 -17.13
CA SER A 676 -29.03 -14.39 -16.06
C SER A 676 -30.47 -14.21 -16.59
N GLN A 677 -30.68 -13.26 -17.51
CA GLN A 677 -32.02 -12.96 -18.03
C GLN A 677 -32.55 -14.09 -18.92
N GLU A 678 -31.67 -14.69 -19.72
CA GLU A 678 -31.97 -15.82 -20.60
C GLU A 678 -32.38 -17.05 -19.80
N LEU A 679 -31.67 -17.33 -18.69
CA LEU A 679 -31.98 -18.43 -17.77
C LEU A 679 -33.33 -18.24 -17.07
N GLN A 680 -33.63 -17.03 -16.59
CA GLN A 680 -34.95 -16.72 -16.02
C GLN A 680 -36.06 -16.83 -17.07
N GLY A 681 -35.81 -16.37 -18.29
CA GLY A 681 -36.72 -16.52 -19.41
C GLY A 681 -36.97 -18.00 -19.78
N LEU A 682 -35.92 -18.83 -19.71
CA LEU A 682 -36.04 -20.28 -19.93
C LEU A 682 -36.91 -20.95 -18.87
N ALA A 683 -36.72 -20.62 -17.59
CA ALA A 683 -37.55 -21.16 -16.51
C ALA A 683 -39.04 -20.82 -16.71
N ARG A 684 -39.36 -19.59 -17.11
CA ARG A 684 -40.74 -19.17 -17.44
C ARG A 684 -41.31 -19.90 -18.65
N ARG A 685 -40.51 -20.07 -19.72
CA ARG A 685 -40.97 -20.78 -20.93
C ARG A 685 -41.28 -22.26 -20.66
N LEU A 686 -40.56 -22.87 -19.72
CA LEU A 686 -40.77 -24.25 -19.31
C LEU A 686 -41.83 -24.40 -18.20
N GLY A 687 -42.37 -23.29 -17.67
CA GLY A 687 -43.38 -23.29 -16.61
C GLY A 687 -42.85 -23.77 -15.26
N VAL A 688 -41.55 -23.62 -15.00
CA VAL A 688 -40.87 -24.09 -13.78
C VAL A 688 -40.34 -22.95 -12.91
N GLU A 689 -40.72 -21.71 -13.19
CA GLU A 689 -40.26 -20.52 -12.46
C GLU A 689 -40.54 -20.60 -10.96
N ASN A 690 -41.64 -21.26 -10.56
CA ASN A 690 -41.96 -21.44 -9.16
C ASN A 690 -41.03 -22.42 -8.44
N TYR A 691 -40.31 -23.29 -9.17
CA TYR A 691 -39.39 -24.30 -8.63
C TYR A 691 -37.93 -23.85 -8.64
N VAL A 692 -37.61 -22.73 -9.28
CA VAL A 692 -36.24 -22.24 -9.47
C VAL A 692 -36.08 -20.88 -8.80
N VAL A 693 -35.15 -20.80 -7.83
CA VAL A 693 -34.88 -19.59 -7.06
C VAL A 693 -33.50 -19.05 -7.40
N PHE A 694 -33.42 -17.84 -7.95
CA PHE A 694 -32.17 -17.15 -8.25
C PHE A 694 -31.80 -16.20 -7.10
N LEU A 695 -30.65 -16.43 -6.45
CA LEU A 695 -30.24 -15.67 -5.27
C LEU A 695 -29.28 -14.50 -5.56
N GLY A 696 -28.73 -14.43 -6.78
CA GLY A 696 -27.70 -13.45 -7.10
C GLY A 696 -26.36 -13.79 -6.43
N TYR A 697 -25.59 -12.76 -6.05
CA TYR A 697 -24.27 -12.97 -5.43
C TYR A 697 -24.44 -13.52 -4.01
N LEU A 698 -23.70 -14.58 -3.70
CA LEU A 698 -23.69 -15.21 -2.38
C LEU A 698 -22.37 -14.88 -1.70
N ASP A 699 -22.45 -14.44 -0.44
CA ASP A 699 -21.27 -14.43 0.41
C ASP A 699 -20.86 -15.85 0.79
N ASP A 700 -19.67 -15.89 1.35
CA ASP A 700 -18.93 -17.08 1.65
C ASP A 700 -19.61 -17.90 2.78
N HIS A 701 -20.29 -17.24 3.73
CA HIS A 701 -21.00 -17.90 4.84
C HIS A 701 -22.32 -18.54 4.37
N LEU A 702 -23.13 -17.78 3.63
CA LEU A 702 -24.41 -18.27 3.10
C LEU A 702 -24.21 -19.41 2.09
N ARG A 703 -23.17 -19.32 1.24
CA ARG A 703 -22.78 -20.42 0.35
C ARG A 703 -22.52 -21.72 1.13
N ASP A 704 -21.74 -21.65 2.20
CA ASP A 704 -21.34 -22.86 2.95
C ASP A 704 -22.55 -23.52 3.63
N GLN A 705 -23.45 -22.69 4.19
CA GLN A 705 -24.73 -23.17 4.74
C GLN A 705 -25.60 -23.82 3.66
N LEU A 706 -25.68 -23.24 2.46
CA LEU A 706 -26.43 -23.81 1.34
C LEU A 706 -25.84 -25.14 0.87
N TYR A 707 -24.52 -25.30 0.86
CA TYR A 707 -23.91 -26.60 0.59
C TYR A 707 -24.36 -27.63 1.63
N GLN A 708 -24.18 -27.33 2.92
CA GLN A 708 -24.49 -28.27 4.01
C GLN A 708 -25.99 -28.66 4.10
N GLU A 709 -26.89 -27.77 3.65
CA GLU A 709 -28.34 -27.99 3.65
C GLU A 709 -28.87 -28.61 2.34
N ALA A 710 -28.10 -28.56 1.25
CA ALA A 710 -28.52 -29.11 -0.02
C ALA A 710 -28.60 -30.64 0.03
N ALA A 711 -29.67 -31.20 -0.54
CA ALA A 711 -29.78 -32.63 -0.77
C ALA A 711 -28.84 -33.09 -1.91
N LEU A 712 -28.53 -32.17 -2.82
CA LEU A 712 -27.68 -32.41 -3.97
C LEU A 712 -27.11 -31.10 -4.51
N ALA A 713 -25.84 -31.08 -4.90
CA ALA A 713 -25.24 -30.00 -5.68
C ALA A 713 -25.03 -30.43 -7.14
N VAL A 714 -25.39 -29.56 -8.09
CA VAL A 714 -25.38 -29.91 -9.53
C VAL A 714 -24.56 -28.88 -10.32
N PHE A 715 -23.60 -29.36 -11.12
CA PHE A 715 -22.71 -28.52 -11.93
C PHE A 715 -22.63 -29.03 -13.38
N PRO A 716 -23.61 -28.69 -14.24
CA PRO A 716 -23.76 -29.24 -15.58
C PRO A 716 -22.91 -28.52 -16.63
N SER A 717 -21.65 -28.19 -16.29
CA SER A 717 -20.83 -27.31 -17.13
C SER A 717 -20.48 -27.92 -18.49
N PHE A 718 -20.42 -27.06 -19.50
CA PHE A 718 -19.93 -27.38 -20.84
C PHE A 718 -18.42 -27.27 -20.97
N TYR A 719 -17.80 -26.48 -20.10
CA TYR A 719 -16.36 -26.31 -19.97
C TYR A 719 -16.02 -26.01 -18.50
N GLU A 720 -15.23 -26.89 -17.88
CA GLU A 720 -14.79 -26.74 -16.50
C GLU A 720 -13.31 -27.15 -16.37
N PRO A 721 -12.37 -26.19 -16.40
CA PRO A 721 -10.94 -26.48 -16.27
C PRO A 721 -10.58 -27.32 -15.05
N PHE A 722 -11.22 -27.02 -13.91
CA PHE A 722 -10.98 -27.72 -12.65
C PHE A 722 -12.26 -28.13 -11.93
N GLY A 723 -13.08 -27.17 -11.49
CA GLY A 723 -14.31 -27.46 -10.75
C GLY A 723 -14.20 -27.33 -9.22
N ILE A 724 -13.66 -26.21 -8.73
CA ILE A 724 -13.56 -25.90 -7.27
C ILE A 724 -14.92 -26.07 -6.57
N VAL A 725 -16.01 -25.66 -7.22
CA VAL A 725 -17.38 -25.74 -6.68
C VAL A 725 -17.84 -27.17 -6.37
N ALA A 726 -17.35 -28.17 -7.11
CA ALA A 726 -17.64 -29.58 -6.81
C ALA A 726 -16.86 -30.05 -5.58
N LEU A 727 -15.59 -29.65 -5.45
CA LEU A 727 -14.79 -29.96 -4.25
C LEU A 727 -15.34 -29.29 -2.99
N GLU A 728 -15.82 -28.05 -3.08
CA GLU A 728 -16.49 -27.35 -1.97
C GLU A 728 -17.76 -28.11 -1.52
N ALA A 729 -18.60 -28.55 -2.47
CA ALA A 729 -19.78 -29.38 -2.18
C ALA A 729 -19.39 -30.74 -1.57
N MET A 730 -18.39 -31.40 -2.15
CA MET A 730 -17.88 -32.67 -1.64
C MET A 730 -17.32 -32.51 -0.21
N ALA A 731 -16.58 -31.44 0.09
CA ALA A 731 -16.08 -31.15 1.42
C ALA A 731 -17.19 -30.92 2.45
N ALA A 732 -18.32 -30.34 2.05
CA ALA A 732 -19.53 -30.28 2.88
C ALA A 732 -20.18 -31.66 3.11
N GLY A 733 -19.79 -32.68 2.33
CA GLY A 733 -20.44 -33.99 2.27
C GLY A 733 -21.74 -33.98 1.48
N THR A 734 -21.97 -32.92 0.72
CA THR A 734 -23.11 -32.80 -0.18
C THR A 734 -22.86 -33.70 -1.40
N PRO A 735 -23.80 -34.57 -1.78
CA PRO A 735 -23.66 -35.37 -2.99
C PRO A 735 -23.60 -34.45 -4.22
N VAL A 736 -22.76 -34.80 -5.20
CA VAL A 736 -22.53 -33.96 -6.40
C VAL A 736 -22.91 -34.68 -7.70
N VAL A 737 -23.55 -33.95 -8.62
CA VAL A 737 -23.72 -34.36 -10.02
C VAL A 737 -23.02 -33.34 -10.90
N VAL A 738 -22.06 -33.79 -11.69
CA VAL A 738 -21.25 -32.93 -12.56
C VAL A 738 -21.35 -33.38 -14.01
N SER A 739 -21.05 -32.50 -14.95
CA SER A 739 -20.83 -32.93 -16.33
C SER A 739 -19.50 -33.69 -16.48
N ASP A 740 -19.45 -34.68 -17.36
CA ASP A 740 -18.25 -35.45 -17.70
C ASP A 740 -17.32 -34.65 -18.63
N VAL A 741 -16.82 -33.53 -18.13
CA VAL A 741 -15.92 -32.62 -18.85
C VAL A 741 -14.81 -32.12 -17.94
N GLY A 742 -13.66 -31.80 -18.54
CA GLY A 742 -12.58 -31.10 -17.85
C GLY A 742 -12.15 -31.70 -16.52
N GLY A 743 -11.87 -30.85 -15.54
CA GLY A 743 -11.42 -31.27 -14.20
C GLY A 743 -12.47 -32.04 -13.40
N PHE A 744 -13.77 -31.92 -13.72
CA PHE A 744 -14.80 -32.75 -13.10
C PHE A 744 -14.60 -34.24 -13.35
N ARG A 745 -14.06 -34.62 -14.52
CA ARG A 745 -13.74 -36.02 -14.83
C ARG A 745 -12.66 -36.58 -13.91
N GLU A 746 -11.75 -35.73 -13.45
CA GLU A 746 -10.62 -36.11 -12.59
C GLU A 746 -11.02 -36.14 -11.11
N ILE A 747 -11.89 -35.21 -10.69
CA ILE A 747 -12.34 -35.09 -9.29
C ILE A 747 -13.43 -36.13 -8.97
N VAL A 748 -14.36 -36.37 -9.89
CA VAL A 748 -15.54 -37.20 -9.66
C VAL A 748 -15.41 -38.55 -10.35
N THR A 749 -15.35 -39.61 -9.53
CA THR A 749 -15.49 -41.00 -9.95
C THR A 749 -16.95 -41.41 -9.85
N ASN A 750 -17.57 -41.65 -11.00
CA ASN A 750 -19.01 -41.91 -11.12
C ASN A 750 -19.49 -43.05 -10.22
N GLY A 751 -20.48 -42.76 -9.37
CA GLY A 751 -21.09 -43.71 -8.42
C GLY A 751 -20.27 -43.95 -7.14
N VAL A 752 -19.06 -43.38 -7.02
CA VAL A 752 -18.18 -43.57 -5.85
C VAL A 752 -18.21 -42.33 -4.95
N ASN A 753 -17.87 -41.17 -5.51
CA ASN A 753 -17.77 -39.90 -4.76
C ASN A 753 -18.62 -38.77 -5.38
N GLY A 754 -19.44 -39.11 -6.37
CA GLY A 754 -20.39 -38.27 -7.07
C GLY A 754 -20.86 -38.95 -8.36
N TRP A 755 -21.65 -38.25 -9.17
CA TRP A 755 -22.12 -38.74 -10.47
C TRP A 755 -21.68 -37.83 -11.59
N ARG A 756 -21.44 -38.44 -12.76
CA ARG A 756 -21.11 -37.73 -14.00
C ARG A 756 -22.19 -37.95 -15.04
N VAL A 757 -22.54 -36.89 -15.77
CA VAL A 757 -23.48 -36.96 -16.89
C VAL A 757 -22.88 -36.36 -18.16
N PRO A 758 -23.29 -36.79 -19.37
CA PRO A 758 -22.87 -36.14 -20.59
C PRO A 758 -23.19 -34.63 -20.58
N PRO A 759 -22.28 -33.75 -21.03
CA PRO A 759 -22.53 -32.31 -21.05
C PRO A 759 -23.68 -31.96 -22.01
N GLY A 760 -24.63 -31.15 -21.53
CA GLY A 760 -25.80 -30.73 -22.31
C GLY A 760 -26.96 -31.73 -22.36
N ASP A 761 -26.85 -32.89 -21.72
CA ASP A 761 -27.93 -33.87 -21.68
C ASP A 761 -28.80 -33.67 -20.44
N SER A 762 -29.88 -32.89 -20.60
CA SER A 762 -30.84 -32.62 -19.53
C SER A 762 -31.64 -33.85 -19.10
N THR A 763 -31.77 -34.85 -19.97
CA THR A 763 -32.50 -36.10 -19.66
C THR A 763 -31.63 -37.01 -18.79
N ALA A 764 -30.36 -37.18 -19.13
CA ALA A 764 -29.41 -37.89 -18.28
C ALA A 764 -29.23 -37.20 -16.93
N LEU A 765 -29.15 -35.86 -16.93
CA LEU A 765 -29.10 -35.06 -15.69
C LEU A 765 -30.33 -35.30 -14.82
N ALA A 766 -31.54 -35.22 -15.39
CA ALA A 766 -32.77 -35.49 -14.65
C ALA A 766 -32.81 -36.90 -14.08
N ALA A 767 -32.39 -37.92 -14.85
CA ALA A 767 -32.36 -39.30 -14.38
C ALA A 767 -31.46 -39.49 -13.15
N VAL A 768 -30.25 -38.91 -13.17
CA VAL A 768 -29.32 -38.98 -12.04
C VAL A 768 -29.84 -38.17 -10.85
N VAL A 769 -30.36 -36.96 -11.07
CA VAL A 769 -30.96 -36.16 -9.98
C VAL A 769 -32.08 -36.95 -9.28
N LYS A 770 -32.95 -37.60 -10.05
CA LYS A 770 -34.01 -38.47 -9.52
C LYS A 770 -33.48 -39.67 -8.76
N GLN A 771 -32.42 -40.31 -9.26
CA GLN A 771 -31.74 -41.41 -8.55
C GLN A 771 -31.24 -40.96 -7.17
N VAL A 772 -30.60 -39.79 -7.10
CA VAL A 772 -30.06 -39.26 -5.83
C VAL A 772 -31.19 -38.87 -4.87
N LEU A 773 -32.23 -38.18 -5.37
CA LEU A 773 -33.37 -37.77 -4.55
C LEU A 773 -34.21 -38.96 -4.04
N GLY A 774 -34.23 -40.06 -4.78
CA GLY A 774 -34.95 -41.30 -4.46
C GLY A 774 -34.21 -42.25 -3.51
N SER A 775 -32.93 -42.03 -3.24
CA SER A 775 -32.13 -42.90 -2.36
C SER A 775 -31.21 -42.09 -1.45
N GLU A 776 -31.76 -41.62 -0.33
CA GLU A 776 -31.03 -40.79 0.65
C GLU A 776 -29.83 -41.52 1.26
N GLU A 777 -29.93 -42.82 1.48
CA GLU A 777 -28.82 -43.62 2.01
C GLU A 777 -27.64 -43.66 1.03
N VAL A 778 -27.90 -43.92 -0.26
CA VAL A 778 -26.86 -43.92 -1.30
C VAL A 778 -26.30 -42.51 -1.48
N ALA A 779 -27.15 -41.49 -1.49
CA ALA A 779 -26.74 -40.10 -1.56
C ALA A 779 -25.77 -39.74 -0.42
N HIS A 780 -26.14 -40.07 0.81
CA HIS A 780 -25.31 -39.83 2.00
C HIS A 780 -23.98 -40.60 1.94
N GLN A 781 -23.99 -41.89 1.58
CA GLN A 781 -22.76 -42.69 1.46
C GLN A 781 -21.81 -42.11 0.41
N VAL A 782 -22.31 -41.72 -0.76
CA VAL A 782 -21.51 -41.10 -1.83
C VAL A 782 -21.01 -39.72 -1.42
N GLY A 783 -21.83 -38.93 -0.73
CA GLY A 783 -21.44 -37.62 -0.17
C GLY A 783 -20.30 -37.74 0.86
N GLU A 784 -20.36 -38.72 1.75
CA GLU A 784 -19.28 -39.02 2.71
C GLU A 784 -17.98 -39.44 2.01
N GLN A 785 -18.06 -40.21 0.92
CA GLN A 785 -16.88 -40.50 0.11
C GLN A 785 -16.35 -39.27 -0.63
N GLY A 786 -17.25 -38.41 -1.11
CA GLY A 786 -16.90 -37.08 -1.62
C GLY A 786 -16.08 -36.29 -0.60
N ARG A 787 -16.56 -36.21 0.65
CA ARG A 787 -15.87 -35.50 1.73
C ARG A 787 -14.46 -36.03 1.97
N ARG A 788 -14.27 -37.36 1.98
CA ARG A 788 -12.94 -37.97 2.13
C ARG A 788 -12.02 -37.62 0.97
N CYS A 789 -12.51 -37.70 -0.28
CA CYS A 789 -11.72 -37.36 -1.47
C CYS A 789 -11.32 -35.87 -1.47
N ALA A 790 -12.20 -34.98 -1.03
CA ALA A 790 -11.94 -33.54 -1.00
C ALA A 790 -10.75 -33.16 -0.10
N LEU A 791 -10.41 -33.98 0.92
CA LEU A 791 -9.26 -33.75 1.80
C LEU A 791 -7.90 -33.82 1.08
N GLU A 792 -7.82 -34.48 -0.07
CA GLU A 792 -6.61 -34.54 -0.89
C GLU A 792 -6.28 -33.21 -1.58
N TYR A 793 -7.25 -32.29 -1.62
CA TYR A 793 -7.17 -30.99 -2.28
C TYR A 793 -6.96 -29.85 -1.28
N ARG A 794 -6.39 -30.12 -0.12
CA ARG A 794 -6.09 -29.08 0.89
C ARG A 794 -4.99 -28.15 0.39
N TRP A 795 -5.10 -26.87 0.74
CA TRP A 795 -4.09 -25.88 0.37
C TRP A 795 -2.68 -26.23 0.83
N SER A 796 -2.52 -26.92 1.96
CA SER A 796 -1.22 -27.44 2.42
C SER A 796 -0.56 -28.36 1.38
N GLU A 797 -1.32 -29.28 0.78
CA GLU A 797 -0.82 -30.20 -0.24
C GLU A 797 -0.51 -29.49 -1.56
N ILE A 798 -1.37 -28.54 -1.96
CA ILE A 798 -1.21 -27.77 -3.19
C ILE A 798 0.01 -26.84 -3.10
N ALA A 799 0.23 -26.22 -1.94
CA ALA A 799 1.39 -25.38 -1.67
C ALA A 799 2.69 -26.19 -1.77
N LEU A 800 2.74 -27.40 -1.17
CA LEU A 800 3.92 -28.26 -1.24
C LEU A 800 4.27 -28.66 -2.69
N LYS A 801 3.27 -29.02 -3.51
CA LYS A 801 3.48 -29.31 -4.95
C LYS A 801 3.99 -28.08 -5.70
N THR A 802 3.41 -26.91 -5.42
CA THR A 802 3.85 -25.64 -6.05
C THR A 802 5.29 -25.28 -5.65
N MET A 803 5.65 -25.48 -4.38
CA MET A 803 7.03 -25.26 -3.90
C MET A 803 8.05 -26.19 -4.56
N GLN A 804 7.67 -27.42 -4.93
CA GLN A 804 8.54 -28.32 -5.68
C GLN A 804 8.86 -27.74 -7.06
N VAL A 805 7.85 -27.21 -7.77
CA VAL A 805 8.05 -26.51 -9.04
C VAL A 805 8.96 -25.28 -8.86
N TYR A 806 8.75 -24.47 -7.82
CA TYR A 806 9.60 -23.32 -7.53
C TYR A 806 11.06 -23.71 -7.30
N GLN A 807 11.29 -24.78 -6.52
CA GLN A 807 12.63 -25.29 -6.26
C GLN A 807 13.29 -25.81 -7.54
N GLN A 808 12.56 -26.56 -8.36
CA GLN A 808 13.04 -27.04 -9.64
C GLN A 808 13.44 -25.89 -10.57
N VAL A 809 12.58 -24.88 -10.72
CA VAL A 809 12.86 -23.70 -11.55
C VAL A 809 14.08 -22.94 -11.05
N ARG A 810 14.21 -22.72 -9.73
CA ARG A 810 15.39 -22.07 -9.15
C ARG A 810 16.67 -22.85 -9.45
N GLN A 811 16.62 -24.18 -9.36
CA GLN A 811 17.77 -25.04 -9.67
C GLN A 811 18.13 -25.00 -11.16
N GLU A 812 17.16 -25.16 -12.05
CA GLU A 812 17.36 -25.07 -13.51
C GLU A 812 17.90 -23.68 -13.90
N ALA A 813 17.33 -22.61 -13.34
CA ALA A 813 17.73 -21.24 -13.58
C ALA A 813 19.17 -20.94 -13.10
N SER A 814 19.56 -21.45 -11.92
CA SER A 814 20.93 -21.28 -11.40
C SER A 814 22.02 -21.90 -12.27
N LYS A 815 21.67 -22.90 -13.10
CA LYS A 815 22.58 -23.58 -14.03
C LYS A 815 22.58 -22.96 -15.43
N SER A 816 21.70 -22.00 -15.69
CA SER A 816 21.54 -21.38 -17.00
C SER A 816 22.42 -20.14 -17.15
N GLU A 817 23.09 -20.03 -18.31
CA GLU A 817 23.85 -18.82 -18.67
C GLU A 817 22.98 -17.55 -18.69
N TRP A 818 21.66 -17.68 -18.86
CA TRP A 818 20.73 -16.56 -18.88
C TRP A 818 20.69 -15.81 -17.55
N VAL A 819 20.77 -16.53 -16.42
CA VAL A 819 20.79 -15.93 -15.07
C VAL A 819 22.22 -15.57 -14.63
N LEU A 820 23.22 -16.38 -14.97
CA LEU A 820 24.61 -16.19 -14.54
C LEU A 820 25.27 -14.90 -15.08
N ARG A 821 24.75 -14.31 -16.16
CA ARG A 821 25.21 -13.02 -16.68
C ARG A 821 24.73 -11.79 -15.86
N ARG A 822 24.14 -11.99 -14.67
CA ARG A 822 23.66 -10.91 -13.76
C ARG A 822 24.80 -10.11 -13.13
N ASP A 823 26.02 -10.66 -13.08
CA ASP A 823 27.21 -10.05 -12.44
C ASP A 823 28.15 -9.28 -13.38
N PHE A 824 27.80 -9.06 -14.65
CA PHE A 824 28.58 -8.16 -15.49
C PHE A 824 28.35 -6.71 -15.05
N LYS A 825 29.37 -6.16 -14.37
CA LYS A 825 29.56 -4.72 -14.13
C LYS A 825 29.09 -3.90 -15.33
N ARG A 826 28.38 -2.80 -15.07
CA ARG A 826 28.16 -1.73 -16.05
C ARG A 826 29.51 -1.41 -16.71
N PRO A 827 29.62 -1.38 -18.05
CA PRO A 827 30.83 -0.93 -18.70
C PRO A 827 30.91 0.59 -18.58
N GLU A 828 31.58 1.05 -17.52
CA GLU A 828 32.42 2.24 -17.63
C GLU A 828 33.60 1.84 -18.51
N GLU A 829 33.82 2.56 -19.62
CA GLU A 829 34.87 2.34 -20.62
C GLU A 829 34.67 1.16 -21.61
N ALA A 830 33.88 1.41 -22.66
CA ALA A 830 34.12 0.78 -23.96
C ALA A 830 34.57 1.86 -24.95
N SER A 831 35.89 2.05 -24.99
CA SER A 831 36.58 2.78 -26.06
C SER A 831 36.30 2.15 -27.42
N PHE A 832 36.17 3.02 -28.42
CA PHE A 832 36.34 2.80 -29.86
C PHE A 832 37.04 1.49 -30.30
N PHE A 833 36.55 0.96 -31.44
CA PHE A 833 36.95 -0.20 -32.26
C PHE A 833 36.06 -1.45 -32.05
N GLY A 834 35.29 -1.94 -33.01
CA GLY A 834 34.96 -1.52 -34.36
C GLY A 834 34.34 -2.73 -35.06
N LEU A 835 33.23 -2.57 -35.79
CA LEU A 835 32.82 -3.54 -36.81
C LEU A 835 31.92 -2.87 -37.86
N ARG A 836 32.30 -3.18 -39.09
CA ARG A 836 31.86 -2.62 -40.36
C ARG A 836 30.41 -2.97 -40.68
N HIS A 837 29.80 -2.07 -41.45
CA HIS A 837 28.71 -2.25 -42.41
C HIS A 837 28.11 -3.65 -42.57
N HIS A 838 26.79 -3.73 -42.36
CA HIS A 838 25.89 -4.24 -43.40
C HIS A 838 24.54 -3.51 -43.34
N THR A 839 24.35 -2.66 -44.33
CA THR A 839 23.12 -1.96 -44.71
C THR A 839 22.20 -2.93 -45.44
N THR A 840 20.95 -3.10 -44.99
CA THR A 840 19.83 -3.40 -45.89
C THR A 840 18.48 -3.07 -45.23
N CYS A 841 17.56 -2.51 -46.02
CA CYS A 841 16.14 -2.27 -45.75
C CYS A 841 15.73 -1.03 -44.91
N GLN A 842 15.99 0.15 -45.45
CA GLN A 842 14.97 1.21 -45.53
C GLN A 842 14.90 1.69 -46.98
N LYS A 843 13.94 1.15 -47.73
CA LYS A 843 13.42 1.69 -49.00
C LYS A 843 11.90 1.61 -48.89
N GLU A 844 11.26 2.63 -49.48
CA GLU A 844 9.81 2.86 -49.54
C GLU A 844 9.24 3.64 -48.36
N PHE A 845 9.33 4.96 -48.43
CA PHE A 845 8.16 5.87 -48.53
C PHE A 845 8.68 7.31 -48.55
N GLY A 846 8.93 7.83 -49.75
CA GLY A 846 9.52 9.16 -49.93
C GLY A 846 9.61 9.59 -51.39
N GLU A 847 8.57 9.34 -52.18
CA GLU A 847 8.39 9.98 -53.48
C GLU A 847 6.96 10.52 -53.58
N LYS A 848 6.82 11.83 -53.38
CA LYS A 848 6.08 12.73 -54.28
C LYS A 848 6.18 14.18 -53.79
N ASN A 849 6.40 15.04 -54.78
CA ASN A 849 6.14 16.48 -54.80
C ASN A 849 7.27 17.42 -54.32
N LYS A 850 8.20 17.68 -55.25
CA LYS A 850 8.58 19.05 -55.57
C LYS A 850 7.94 19.43 -56.91
N VAL A 851 7.67 20.74 -57.05
CA VAL A 851 7.33 21.53 -58.25
C VAL A 851 5.93 22.15 -58.15
N LEU A 852 5.84 23.38 -57.62
CA LEU A 852 5.56 24.59 -58.40
C LEU A 852 5.63 25.84 -57.52
N HIS A 853 6.26 26.86 -58.09
CA HIS A 853 6.29 28.25 -57.65
C HIS A 853 4.94 28.94 -57.87
N LYS A 854 4.75 30.02 -57.09
CA LYS A 854 4.04 31.30 -57.37
C LYS A 854 2.66 31.55 -56.76
N GLU A 855 2.63 32.73 -56.12
CA GLU A 855 1.58 33.76 -56.07
C GLU A 855 0.35 33.56 -55.18
N GLY A 856 0.05 34.61 -54.40
CA GLY A 856 -1.32 35.06 -54.15
C GLY A 856 -1.81 35.05 -52.71
N ASP A 857 -1.78 36.23 -52.10
CA ASP A 857 -2.83 36.90 -51.30
C ASP A 857 -3.68 36.16 -50.23
N ASP A 858 -3.69 36.82 -49.07
CA ASP A 858 -4.82 37.21 -48.23
C ASP A 858 -5.75 36.21 -47.53
N GLN A 859 -6.10 36.66 -46.32
CA GLN A 859 -7.31 36.43 -45.50
C GLN A 859 -7.21 35.47 -44.29
N GLU A 860 -7.20 36.13 -43.11
CA GLU A 860 -7.99 35.90 -41.90
C GLU A 860 -8.62 34.51 -41.69
N TYR A 861 -8.27 33.83 -40.60
CA TYR A 861 -8.99 33.85 -39.31
C TYR A 861 -8.23 33.08 -38.22
#